data_AF-A0A9D1L650-F1
#
_entry.id   AF-A0A9D1L650-F1
#
_cell.length_a   1.000
_cell.length_b   1.000
_cell.length_c   1.000
_cell.angle_alpha   90.00
_cell.angle_beta   90.00
_cell.angle_gamma   90.00
#
_symmetry.space_group_name_H-M   'P 1'
#
loop_
_entity.id
_entity.type
_entity.pdbx_description
1 polymer ?
#
loop_
_entity_poly.entity_id
_entity_poly.type
_entity_poly.pdbx_seq_one_letter_code
_entity_poly.pdbx_strand_id
1 'polypeptide(L)'
;MDSHPSAVSESSVVSDNEQKDLSTDPVYREEQAYLSEVYTKLERMRDEIGEELETGHAGAAQDLKDLSEEIRIDFGGADETMETLAAIETLNSVIDAYNQYHDFTTDKLRRVLLLLQRPYFAKVRLRMRPGRPPRDIYIGAVGITDEKRHPLIVDWRSPVAETYYNQEMGDTSYEVDGRTRHVTLELRRQFEITRDHLDMYFDTTVAIQDSLLLESLRRHHTEKLQAITATIQREQNEVIRHKDIDVLIVNGVAGSGKTSVMLQRIAYLLYRERETLSPDQVFLFTPNDVFESYIDTVLPSLGEANPQVRTWRSFLTELGLSERGTGADDNPQILLALDQGLKDLVLEPDDFHEIAVDGRVLLKTSQVVSAAEKFERFGVCPRFSSLVKDDLHERLERRLTSLSKDADLQEEVLSLNIDEQIEAFGETINPLDEDETIRWTRAYLTPQFERAHELVERGDWLRVDRIGMRILGTRGLSAAAWLYLKIAITGNSAKNVRYVLIDEVQDYTETQLLVLARYFSQAHFMLLGDEFQAIREGTASFPQIRNVFAADGKREVEEVELLTSYRSSPEITDLFASLLPQDKQVRLTSVHPSGISPVISEFVDGSVSDEGRDRYLSALRNEVANASAQEGLTAIITLDRGRMGWLAKQLGDTVRVMHRDDTLPADGVVLLDLTLAKGLEFDGVIIPDAQADVYLDEPLARRRLYTAISRAMHRVTILSQGKMTPLLSL
;
A
#
# COMPACT_ATOMS: atom_id res chain seq x y z
N MET A 1 58.59 -8.25 37.14
CA MET A 1 58.41 -7.46 35.91
C MET A 1 57.42 -8.23 35.09
N ASP A 2 56.17 -7.78 35.10
CA ASP A 2 55.31 -7.70 33.90
C ASP A 2 53.96 -7.15 34.34
N SER A 3 53.66 -6.00 33.76
CA SER A 3 52.64 -5.03 34.14
C SER A 3 51.37 -5.25 33.32
N HIS A 4 50.27 -5.54 34.01
CA HIS A 4 48.92 -5.41 33.48
C HIS A 4 48.59 -3.92 33.23
N PRO A 5 48.00 -3.54 32.08
CA PRO A 5 47.46 -2.21 31.91
C PRO A 5 46.02 -2.14 32.45
N SER A 6 45.81 -1.06 33.18
CA SER A 6 44.65 -0.71 34.00
C SER A 6 43.42 -0.28 33.20
N ALA A 7 42.26 -0.59 33.79
CA ALA A 7 40.98 0.13 33.80
C ALA A 7 40.78 1.26 32.78
N VAL A 8 39.84 1.02 31.85
CA VAL A 8 39.15 2.08 31.09
C VAL A 8 38.00 2.61 31.96
N SER A 9 37.94 3.94 31.99
CA SER A 9 37.15 4.83 32.84
C SER A 9 35.63 4.61 32.81
N GLU A 10 35.05 4.79 33.99
CA GLU A 10 33.62 4.86 34.32
C GLU A 10 32.81 5.72 33.35
N SER A 11 31.74 5.13 32.80
CA SER A 11 30.59 5.83 32.26
C SER A 11 29.87 6.56 33.40
N SER A 12 29.87 7.89 33.38
CA SER A 12 29.08 8.70 34.31
C SER A 12 27.59 8.51 34.01
N VAL A 13 26.93 7.66 34.80
CA VAL A 13 25.47 7.64 34.92
C VAL A 13 25.09 8.89 35.70
N VAL A 14 24.65 9.93 35.00
CA VAL A 14 24.03 11.10 35.62
C VAL A 14 22.60 10.69 35.97
N SER A 15 22.30 10.73 37.27
CA SER A 15 20.98 10.46 37.84
C SER A 15 20.07 11.67 37.70
N ASP A 16 18.77 11.38 37.68
CA ASP A 16 17.64 12.27 37.46
C ASP A 16 17.68 13.64 38.16
N ASN A 17 17.07 14.61 37.47
CA ASN A 17 16.48 15.86 37.98
C ASN A 17 17.33 17.14 37.98
N GLU A 18 18.00 17.42 36.84
CA GLU A 18 18.28 18.79 36.41
C GLU A 18 17.66 19.00 35.02
N GLN A 19 16.51 19.65 34.94
CA GLN A 19 16.13 20.40 33.73
C GLN A 19 17.20 21.48 33.57
N LYS A 20 18.31 21.15 32.90
CA LYS A 20 19.21 22.15 32.33
C LYS A 20 18.35 23.07 31.49
N ASP A 21 18.38 24.35 31.81
CA ASP A 21 17.78 25.38 30.98
C ASP A 21 18.48 25.32 29.62
N LEU A 22 17.85 24.63 28.65
CA LEU A 22 18.36 24.40 27.29
C LEU A 22 18.76 25.73 26.62
N SER A 23 18.15 26.85 27.04
CA SER A 23 18.48 28.19 26.57
C SER A 23 19.91 28.67 26.95
N THR A 24 20.60 28.00 27.87
CA THR A 24 21.99 28.29 28.26
C THR A 24 23.03 27.46 27.52
N ASP A 25 22.62 26.43 26.78
CA ASP A 25 23.52 25.57 26.00
C ASP A 25 23.97 26.29 24.70
N PRO A 26 25.29 26.47 24.47
CA PRO A 26 25.79 27.12 23.26
C PRO A 26 25.40 26.37 21.98
N VAL A 27 25.29 25.04 22.02
CA VAL A 27 24.90 24.22 20.85
C VAL A 27 23.43 24.43 20.53
N TYR A 28 22.57 24.42 21.54
CA TYR A 28 21.15 24.73 21.36
C TYR A 28 20.95 26.09 20.70
N ARG A 29 21.68 27.12 21.15
CA ARG A 29 21.60 28.47 20.56
C ARG A 29 22.05 28.51 19.10
N GLU A 30 23.12 27.79 18.75
CA GLU A 30 23.60 27.69 17.38
C GLU A 30 22.56 27.03 16.47
N GLU A 31 22.01 25.88 16.90
CA GLU A 31 21.02 25.13 16.12
C GLU A 31 19.67 25.86 16.04
N GLN A 32 19.22 26.51 17.12
CA GLN A 32 18.02 27.36 17.10
C GLN A 32 18.20 28.57 16.18
N ALA A 33 19.37 29.21 16.16
CA ALA A 33 19.64 30.32 15.24
C ALA A 33 19.62 29.87 13.77
N TYR A 34 20.21 28.70 13.48
CA TYR A 34 20.16 28.10 12.15
C TYR A 34 18.74 27.71 11.75
N LEU A 35 17.96 27.09 12.65
CA LEU A 35 16.55 26.78 12.45
C LEU A 35 15.74 28.04 12.10
N SER A 36 15.89 29.11 12.85
CA SER A 36 15.19 30.38 12.58
C SER A 36 15.57 30.97 11.20
N GLU A 37 16.83 30.86 10.79
CA GLU A 37 17.27 31.29 9.46
C GLU A 37 16.61 30.46 8.35
N VAL A 38 16.60 29.12 8.50
CA VAL A 38 15.97 28.20 7.54
C VAL A 38 14.46 28.44 7.49
N TYR A 39 13.80 28.60 8.64
CA TYR A 39 12.37 28.85 8.73
C TYR A 39 11.98 30.14 8.01
N THR A 40 12.71 31.23 8.24
CA THR A 40 12.49 32.51 7.55
C THR A 40 12.61 32.37 6.03
N LYS A 41 13.58 31.57 5.56
CA LYS A 41 13.74 31.29 4.12
C LYS A 41 12.55 30.49 3.57
N LEU A 42 12.05 29.50 4.31
CA LEU A 42 10.89 28.70 3.93
C LEU A 42 9.61 29.55 3.87
N GLU A 43 9.40 30.45 4.84
CA GLU A 43 8.26 31.37 4.82
C GLU A 43 8.30 32.30 3.61
N ARG A 44 9.47 32.87 3.32
CA ARG A 44 9.65 33.68 2.13
C ARG A 44 9.38 32.90 0.84
N MET A 45 9.87 31.65 0.75
CA MET A 45 9.59 30.78 -0.40
C MET A 45 8.10 30.48 -0.54
N ARG A 46 7.37 30.22 0.57
CA ARG A 46 5.92 30.00 0.57
C ARG A 46 5.21 31.22 -0.01
N ASP A 47 5.57 32.42 0.47
CA ASP A 47 4.91 33.66 0.07
C ASP A 47 5.20 34.00 -1.40
N GLU A 48 6.46 33.86 -1.84
CA GLU A 48 6.86 34.07 -3.24
C GLU A 48 6.14 33.08 -4.19
N ILE A 49 6.08 31.79 -3.84
CA ILE A 49 5.39 30.78 -4.65
C ILE A 49 3.88 31.00 -4.64
N GLY A 50 3.31 31.44 -3.51
CA GLY A 50 1.89 31.76 -3.41
C GLY A 50 1.49 32.91 -4.33
N GLU A 51 2.25 33.99 -4.32
CA GLU A 51 2.04 35.14 -5.22
C GLU A 51 2.20 34.74 -6.70
N GLU A 52 3.20 33.89 -7.00
CA GLU A 52 3.44 33.35 -8.34
C GLU A 52 2.25 32.50 -8.84
N LEU A 53 1.66 31.67 -8.00
CA LEU A 53 0.48 30.86 -8.35
C LEU A 53 -0.76 31.73 -8.61
N GLU A 54 -1.01 32.75 -7.77
CA GLU A 54 -2.15 33.65 -7.94
C GLU A 54 -2.03 34.48 -9.23
N THR A 55 -0.85 35.06 -9.47
CA THR A 55 -0.58 35.88 -10.66
C THR A 55 -0.52 35.04 -11.94
N GLY A 56 0.13 33.87 -11.88
CA GLY A 56 0.25 32.95 -13.00
C GLY A 56 -1.10 32.39 -13.45
N HIS A 57 -2.00 32.05 -12.51
CA HIS A 57 -3.33 31.54 -12.85
C HIS A 57 -4.19 32.62 -13.53
N ALA A 58 -4.16 33.86 -13.04
CA ALA A 58 -4.89 34.97 -13.65
C ALA A 58 -4.36 35.30 -15.06
N GLY A 59 -3.03 35.26 -15.26
CA GLY A 59 -2.40 35.45 -16.57
C GLY A 59 -2.77 34.34 -17.55
N ALA A 60 -2.62 33.08 -17.16
CA ALA A 60 -2.93 31.92 -18.01
C ALA A 60 -4.40 31.89 -18.46
N ALA A 61 -5.34 32.22 -17.56
CA ALA A 61 -6.75 32.29 -17.90
C ALA A 61 -7.05 33.38 -18.94
N GLN A 62 -6.36 34.52 -18.87
CA GLN A 62 -6.50 35.59 -19.85
C GLN A 62 -5.85 35.21 -21.19
N ASP A 63 -4.64 34.65 -21.18
CA ASP A 63 -3.93 34.20 -22.38
C ASP A 63 -4.72 33.13 -23.14
N LEU A 64 -5.30 32.16 -22.44
CA LEU A 64 -6.15 31.12 -23.02
C LEU A 64 -7.42 31.69 -23.64
N LYS A 65 -8.01 32.70 -23.00
CA LYS A 65 -9.19 33.38 -23.54
C LYS A 65 -8.86 34.11 -24.83
N ASP A 66 -7.77 34.88 -24.84
CA ASP A 66 -7.32 35.62 -26.02
C ASP A 66 -7.00 34.67 -27.18
N LEU A 67 -6.29 33.57 -26.92
CA LEU A 67 -6.01 32.52 -27.90
C LEU A 67 -7.29 31.85 -28.42
N SER A 68 -8.25 31.54 -27.54
CA SER A 68 -9.51 30.91 -27.95
C SER A 68 -10.38 31.81 -28.83
N GLU A 69 -10.32 33.14 -28.63
CA GLU A 69 -11.05 34.13 -29.42
C GLU A 69 -10.42 34.34 -30.83
N GLU A 70 -9.12 34.06 -30.98
CA GLU A 70 -8.40 34.16 -32.27
C GLU A 70 -8.60 32.93 -33.17
N ILE A 71 -8.95 31.76 -32.61
CA ILE A 71 -9.15 30.52 -33.36
C ILE A 71 -10.51 30.56 -34.08
N ARG A 72 -10.47 30.63 -35.42
CA ARG A 72 -11.66 30.42 -36.25
C ARG A 72 -11.82 28.93 -36.54
N ILE A 73 -12.88 28.35 -36.00
CA ILE A 73 -13.26 26.97 -36.25
C ILE A 73 -13.99 26.93 -37.61
N ASP A 74 -13.38 26.29 -38.61
CA ASP A 74 -13.96 26.10 -39.95
C ASP A 74 -13.70 24.66 -40.44
N PHE A 75 -14.79 23.94 -40.69
CA PHE A 75 -14.78 22.55 -41.16
C PHE A 75 -15.36 22.39 -42.58
N GLY A 76 -15.51 23.48 -43.33
CA GLY A 76 -16.15 23.49 -44.64
C GLY A 76 -15.38 22.76 -45.77
N GLY A 77 -14.11 22.43 -45.56
CA GLY A 77 -13.27 21.71 -46.51
C GLY A 77 -12.07 21.04 -45.86
N ALA A 78 -11.35 20.20 -46.60
CA ALA A 78 -10.26 19.37 -46.06
C ALA A 78 -9.05 20.20 -45.61
N ASP A 79 -8.74 21.30 -46.31
CA ASP A 79 -7.65 22.20 -45.95
C ASP A 79 -8.02 23.04 -44.71
N GLU A 80 -9.25 23.56 -44.65
CA GLU A 80 -9.76 24.35 -43.52
C GLU A 80 -9.87 23.51 -42.23
N THR A 81 -10.29 22.25 -42.37
CA THR A 81 -10.35 21.29 -41.25
C THR A 81 -8.95 21.00 -40.71
N MET A 82 -7.95 20.89 -41.58
CA MET A 82 -6.56 20.64 -41.19
C MET A 82 -5.95 21.86 -40.47
N GLU A 83 -6.26 23.08 -40.91
CA GLU A 83 -5.89 24.32 -40.21
C GLU A 83 -6.56 24.43 -38.83
N THR A 84 -7.86 24.10 -38.73
CA THR A 84 -8.60 24.11 -37.46
C THR A 84 -8.03 23.08 -36.47
N LEU A 85 -7.74 21.86 -36.93
CA LEU A 85 -7.13 20.82 -36.09
C LEU A 85 -5.73 21.23 -35.62
N ALA A 86 -4.92 21.86 -36.48
CA ALA A 86 -3.60 22.37 -36.11
C ALA A 86 -3.71 23.48 -35.05
N ALA A 87 -4.69 24.39 -35.17
CA ALA A 87 -4.92 25.44 -34.19
C ALA A 87 -5.36 24.87 -32.82
N ILE A 88 -6.26 23.88 -32.81
CA ILE A 88 -6.67 23.18 -31.58
C ILE A 88 -5.48 22.47 -30.93
N GLU A 89 -4.64 21.79 -31.73
CA GLU A 89 -3.44 21.12 -31.21
C GLU A 89 -2.46 22.11 -30.57
N THR A 90 -2.27 23.29 -31.18
CA THR A 90 -1.44 24.34 -30.57
C THR A 90 -2.01 24.86 -29.26
N LEU A 91 -3.34 25.01 -29.18
CA LEU A 91 -4.01 25.43 -27.94
C LEU A 91 -3.84 24.38 -26.84
N ASN A 92 -4.06 23.10 -27.16
CA ASN A 92 -3.85 21.99 -26.24
C ASN A 92 -2.40 21.95 -25.73
N SER A 93 -1.42 22.12 -26.62
CA SER A 93 -0.01 22.16 -26.24
C SER A 93 0.32 23.32 -25.27
N VAL A 94 -0.32 24.49 -25.45
CA VAL A 94 -0.18 25.63 -24.52
C VAL A 94 -0.85 25.32 -23.17
N ILE A 95 -2.05 24.75 -23.18
CA ILE A 95 -2.76 24.30 -21.96
C ILE A 95 -1.89 23.31 -21.19
N ASP A 96 -1.32 22.32 -21.87
CA ASP A 96 -0.46 21.31 -21.26
C ASP A 96 0.78 21.94 -20.63
N ALA A 97 1.40 22.93 -21.30
CA ALA A 97 2.54 23.66 -20.75
C ALA A 97 2.19 24.45 -19.48
N TYR A 98 1.03 25.13 -19.45
CA TYR A 98 0.56 25.82 -18.25
C TYR A 98 0.23 24.84 -17.12
N ASN A 99 -0.43 23.73 -17.41
CA ASN A 99 -0.75 22.70 -16.42
C ASN A 99 0.54 22.13 -15.81
N GLN A 100 1.53 21.76 -16.63
CA GLN A 100 2.83 21.27 -16.13
C GLN A 100 3.53 22.28 -15.23
N TYR A 101 3.51 23.56 -15.60
CA TYR A 101 4.11 24.63 -14.79
C TYR A 101 3.36 24.81 -13.46
N HIS A 102 2.03 24.79 -13.51
CA HIS A 102 1.16 24.90 -12.35
C HIS A 102 1.38 23.74 -11.38
N ASP A 103 1.41 22.51 -11.90
CA ASP A 103 1.64 21.30 -11.11
C ASP A 103 3.02 21.30 -10.45
N PHE A 104 4.07 21.69 -11.18
CA PHE A 104 5.41 21.83 -10.63
C PHE A 104 5.48 22.86 -9.49
N THR A 105 4.85 24.02 -9.70
CA THR A 105 4.84 25.11 -8.71
C THR A 105 4.02 24.72 -7.47
N THR A 106 2.90 24.03 -7.67
CA THR A 106 2.06 23.49 -6.60
C THR A 106 2.78 22.41 -5.80
N ASP A 107 3.52 21.49 -6.44
CA ASP A 107 4.37 20.50 -5.75
C ASP A 107 5.45 21.19 -4.91
N LYS A 108 6.10 22.23 -5.46
CA LYS A 108 7.09 23.02 -4.73
C LYS A 108 6.48 23.69 -3.50
N LEU A 109 5.29 24.29 -3.62
CA LEU A 109 4.57 24.87 -2.48
C LEU A 109 4.26 23.80 -1.43
N ARG A 110 3.73 22.65 -1.86
CA ARG A 110 3.42 21.52 -0.98
C ARG A 110 4.64 21.08 -0.16
N ARG A 111 5.81 20.95 -0.80
CA ARG A 111 7.07 20.63 -0.11
C ARG A 111 7.43 21.69 0.94
N VAL A 112 7.33 22.98 0.60
CA VAL A 112 7.61 24.07 1.54
C VAL A 112 6.65 24.03 2.73
N LEU A 113 5.35 23.79 2.50
CA LEU A 113 4.35 23.68 3.56
C LEU A 113 4.63 22.49 4.51
N LEU A 114 5.08 21.36 3.98
CA LEU A 114 5.53 20.22 4.80
C LEU A 114 6.73 20.61 5.67
N LEU A 115 7.73 21.27 5.08
CA LEU A 115 8.92 21.72 5.82
C LEU A 115 8.62 22.81 6.85
N LEU A 116 7.59 23.64 6.66
CA LEU A 116 7.18 24.64 7.65
C LEU A 116 6.55 24.04 8.92
N GLN A 117 6.11 22.79 8.89
CA GLN A 117 5.69 22.07 10.09
C GLN A 117 6.90 21.55 10.86
N ARG A 118 7.86 20.95 10.13
CA ARG A 118 9.11 20.42 10.68
C ARG A 118 10.22 20.49 9.61
N PRO A 119 11.12 21.50 9.66
CA PRO A 119 12.10 21.73 8.58
C PRO A 119 13.07 20.58 8.36
N TYR A 120 13.55 19.96 9.44
CA TYR A 120 14.42 18.80 9.39
C TYR A 120 14.30 18.04 10.70
N PHE A 121 14.71 16.77 10.71
CA PHE A 121 14.71 15.95 11.93
C PHE A 121 16.11 15.48 12.31
N ALA A 122 17.09 15.57 11.41
CA ALA A 122 18.44 15.12 11.67
C ALA A 122 19.50 15.99 10.98
N LYS A 123 20.73 15.89 11.47
CA LYS A 123 21.95 16.48 10.91
C LYS A 123 23.08 15.48 10.97
N VAL A 124 23.80 15.36 9.86
CA VAL A 124 25.08 14.63 9.81
C VAL A 124 26.20 15.57 9.41
N ARG A 125 27.35 15.44 10.07
CA ARG A 125 28.60 16.13 9.69
C ARG A 125 29.48 15.14 8.94
N LEU A 126 29.64 15.36 7.64
CA LEU A 126 30.40 14.47 6.76
C LEU A 126 31.68 15.12 6.28
N ARG A 127 32.78 14.37 6.39
CA ARG A 127 34.03 14.67 5.71
C ARG A 127 34.13 13.86 4.44
N MET A 128 33.94 14.53 3.31
CA MET A 128 33.91 13.91 1.99
C MET A 128 35.28 13.42 1.50
N ARG A 129 36.36 14.11 1.88
CA ARG A 129 37.74 13.76 1.51
C ARG A 129 38.72 14.19 2.61
N PRO A 130 39.82 13.46 2.83
CA PRO A 130 40.91 13.91 3.69
C PRO A 130 41.42 15.30 3.26
N GLY A 131 41.62 16.21 4.22
CA GLY A 131 42.15 17.56 3.98
C GLY A 131 41.12 18.62 3.52
N ARG A 132 39.84 18.27 3.41
CA ARG A 132 38.75 19.26 3.24
C ARG A 132 37.95 19.43 4.54
N PRO A 133 37.42 20.64 4.80
CA PRO A 133 36.58 20.85 5.96
C PRO A 133 35.31 19.96 5.86
N PRO A 134 34.85 19.41 6.99
CA PRO A 134 33.59 18.68 7.03
C PRO A 134 32.42 19.61 6.72
N ARG A 135 31.30 19.02 6.28
CA ARG A 135 30.08 19.75 5.93
C ARG A 135 28.90 19.20 6.70
N ASP A 136 28.04 20.11 7.15
CA ASP A 136 26.78 19.79 7.76
C ASP A 136 25.72 19.55 6.70
N ILE A 137 24.97 18.47 6.86
CA ILE A 137 23.86 18.08 6.00
C ILE A 137 22.66 17.88 6.89
N TYR A 138 21.65 18.72 6.71
CA TYR A 138 20.36 18.64 7.40
C TYR A 138 19.42 17.75 6.59
N ILE A 139 18.74 16.83 7.26
CA ILE A 139 17.91 15.79 6.64
C ILE A 139 16.46 16.02 7.08
N GLY A 140 15.56 16.15 6.10
CA GLY A 140 14.13 16.37 6.30
C GLY A 140 13.27 15.37 5.52
N ALA A 141 11.95 15.49 5.72
CA ALA A 141 10.97 14.66 5.02
C ALA A 141 11.02 14.86 3.49
N VAL A 142 11.29 16.10 3.06
CA VAL A 142 11.48 16.45 1.65
C VAL A 142 12.72 17.34 1.49
N GLY A 143 13.31 17.33 0.29
CA GLY A 143 14.45 18.20 -0.04
C GLY A 143 14.04 19.59 -0.53
N ILE A 144 14.81 20.62 -0.18
CA ILE A 144 14.69 21.97 -0.74
C ILE A 144 16.07 22.63 -0.92
N THR A 145 16.19 23.43 -1.96
CA THR A 145 17.40 24.19 -2.28
C THR A 145 17.19 25.68 -2.11
N ASP A 146 18.27 26.42 -1.84
CA ASP A 146 18.26 27.88 -1.88
C ASP A 146 18.24 28.42 -3.34
N GLU A 147 18.12 29.74 -3.48
CA GLU A 147 18.17 30.46 -4.77
C GLU A 147 19.43 30.16 -5.60
N LYS A 148 20.53 29.78 -4.93
CA LYS A 148 21.82 29.43 -5.56
C LYS A 148 21.94 27.94 -5.86
N ARG A 149 20.86 27.17 -5.68
CA ARG A 149 20.80 25.71 -5.85
C ARG A 149 21.68 24.94 -4.86
N HIS A 150 22.05 25.54 -3.72
CA HIS A 150 22.63 24.78 -2.63
C HIS A 150 21.54 24.09 -1.84
N PRO A 151 21.72 22.82 -1.45
CA PRO A 151 20.76 22.11 -0.61
C PRO A 151 20.69 22.76 0.77
N LEU A 152 19.52 23.29 1.13
CA LEU A 152 19.23 23.75 2.49
C LEU A 152 18.87 22.56 3.36
N ILE A 153 17.93 21.75 2.86
CA ILE A 153 17.48 20.51 3.50
C ILE A 153 17.59 19.40 2.45
N VAL A 154 18.25 18.31 2.83
CA VAL A 154 18.38 17.11 2.01
C VAL A 154 17.24 16.17 2.31
N ASP A 155 16.63 15.64 1.26
CA ASP A 155 15.59 14.63 1.36
C ASP A 155 16.16 13.35 2.00
N TRP A 156 15.44 12.75 2.95
CA TRP A 156 15.84 11.50 3.61
C TRP A 156 16.07 10.34 2.62
N ARG A 157 15.48 10.39 1.42
CA ARG A 157 15.63 9.36 0.37
C ARG A 157 16.88 9.55 -0.47
N SER A 158 17.55 10.69 -0.34
CA SER A 158 18.82 10.95 -1.02
C SER A 158 19.86 9.88 -0.65
N PRO A 159 20.73 9.46 -1.59
CA PRO A 159 21.84 8.57 -1.30
C PRO A 159 22.71 9.00 -0.11
N VAL A 160 23.01 10.30 -0.01
CA VAL A 160 23.87 10.80 1.07
C VAL A 160 23.23 10.65 2.46
N ALA A 161 21.89 10.64 2.53
CA ALA A 161 21.15 10.47 3.79
C ALA A 161 21.28 9.04 4.35
N GLU A 162 21.72 8.07 3.55
CA GLU A 162 22.03 6.72 4.03
C GLU A 162 23.08 6.72 5.15
N THR A 163 24.01 7.68 5.12
CA THR A 163 25.03 7.84 6.16
C THR A 163 24.47 8.12 7.54
N TYR A 164 23.24 8.64 7.66
CA TYR A 164 22.56 8.83 8.94
C TYR A 164 22.07 7.50 9.54
N TYR A 165 21.51 6.63 8.69
CA TYR A 165 20.92 5.35 9.10
C TYR A 165 21.96 4.23 9.25
N ASN A 166 23.18 4.41 8.72
CA ASN A 166 24.29 3.48 8.94
C ASN A 166 24.79 3.54 10.40
N GLN A 167 25.02 2.36 11.01
CA GLN A 167 25.15 2.20 12.46
C GLN A 167 26.44 2.74 13.08
N GLU A 168 27.49 2.97 12.29
CA GLU A 168 28.83 3.27 12.82
C GLU A 168 29.27 4.72 12.51
N MET A 169 29.68 5.42 13.55
CA MET A 169 30.46 6.66 13.42
C MET A 169 31.83 6.33 12.80
N GLY A 170 32.39 7.27 12.02
CA GLY A 170 33.67 7.06 11.34
C GLY A 170 33.52 6.76 9.86
N ASP A 171 34.40 5.93 9.31
CA ASP A 171 34.46 5.70 7.86
C ASP A 171 33.25 4.89 7.37
N THR A 172 32.51 5.48 6.45
CA THR A 172 31.29 4.91 5.87
C THR A 172 31.23 5.20 4.37
N SER A 173 30.22 4.69 3.70
CA SER A 173 29.98 4.99 2.29
C SER A 173 28.51 4.98 1.94
N TYR A 174 28.18 5.63 0.83
CA TYR A 174 26.87 5.55 0.19
C TYR A 174 27.04 5.40 -1.32
N GLU A 175 26.02 4.88 -2.00
CA GLU A 175 26.05 4.66 -3.45
C GLU A 175 25.22 5.72 -4.19
N VAL A 176 25.84 6.41 -5.16
CA VAL A 176 25.15 7.37 -6.03
C VAL A 176 25.53 7.09 -7.48
N ASP A 177 24.52 6.95 -8.36
CA ASP A 177 24.68 6.66 -9.78
C ASP A 177 25.60 5.45 -10.08
N GLY A 178 25.45 4.36 -9.31
CA GLY A 178 26.28 3.16 -9.45
C GLY A 178 27.71 3.31 -8.94
N ARG A 179 28.02 4.38 -8.19
CA ARG A 179 29.37 4.66 -7.66
C ARG A 179 29.34 4.80 -6.14
N THR A 180 30.17 4.00 -5.49
CA THR A 180 30.40 4.11 -4.04
C THR A 180 31.22 5.37 -3.71
N ARG A 181 30.70 6.17 -2.78
CA ARG A 181 31.36 7.35 -2.23
C ARG A 181 31.76 7.07 -0.79
N HIS A 182 33.06 6.99 -0.52
CA HIS A 182 33.59 6.89 0.84
C HIS A 182 33.64 8.25 1.52
N VAL A 183 33.15 8.32 2.75
CA VAL A 183 33.09 9.52 3.58
C VAL A 183 33.35 9.16 5.04
N THR A 184 33.78 10.12 5.86
CA THR A 184 33.83 9.94 7.31
C THR A 184 32.65 10.67 7.96
N LEU A 185 31.83 9.97 8.73
CA LEU A 185 30.78 10.53 9.59
C LEU A 185 31.39 11.01 10.91
N GLU A 186 31.40 12.32 11.13
CA GLU A 186 32.01 12.96 12.31
C GLU A 186 30.99 13.35 13.39
N LEU A 187 29.74 13.62 13.01
CA LEU A 187 28.64 13.93 13.92
C LEU A 187 27.35 13.34 13.37
N ARG A 188 26.54 12.73 14.24
CA ARG A 188 25.13 12.44 14.00
C ARG A 188 24.32 13.09 15.10
N ARG A 189 23.40 13.95 14.71
CA ARG A 189 22.50 14.70 15.59
C ARG A 189 21.07 14.53 15.14
N GLN A 190 20.17 14.39 16.09
CA GLN A 190 18.73 14.35 15.85
C GLN A 190 18.06 15.50 16.61
N PHE A 191 16.93 15.95 16.07
CA PHE A 191 16.17 17.08 16.57
C PHE A 191 14.70 16.74 16.73
N GLU A 192 14.11 17.24 17.81
CA GLU A 192 12.67 17.44 17.92
C GLU A 192 12.39 18.94 17.73
N ILE A 193 11.60 19.25 16.70
CA ILE A 193 11.34 20.61 16.23
C ILE A 193 9.86 20.74 15.98
N THR A 194 9.28 21.79 16.53
CA THR A 194 7.91 22.23 16.25
C THR A 194 7.98 23.57 15.54
N ARG A 195 7.73 23.57 14.22
CA ARG A 195 7.81 24.77 13.36
C ARG A 195 9.19 25.46 13.43
N ASP A 196 9.25 26.63 14.05
CA ASP A 196 10.44 27.48 14.20
C ASP A 196 11.13 27.29 15.56
N HIS A 197 10.60 26.40 16.41
CA HIS A 197 11.12 26.14 17.75
C HIS A 197 11.84 24.79 17.82
N LEU A 198 13.10 24.82 18.31
CA LEU A 198 13.85 23.62 18.64
C LEU A 198 13.43 23.16 20.04
N ASP A 199 12.67 22.07 20.14
CA ASP A 199 12.25 21.55 21.43
C ASP A 199 13.44 20.87 22.12
N MET A 200 14.13 19.98 21.41
CA MET A 200 15.27 19.20 21.92
C MET A 200 16.22 18.75 20.81
N TYR A 201 17.48 18.46 21.18
CA TYR A 201 18.45 17.80 20.29
C TYR A 201 19.26 16.74 21.04
N PHE A 202 19.79 15.76 20.31
CA PHE A 202 20.66 14.72 20.88
C PHE A 202 21.67 14.21 19.85
N ASP A 203 22.89 13.94 20.32
CA ASP A 203 23.97 13.36 19.53
C ASP A 203 24.04 11.86 19.80
N THR A 204 24.02 11.03 18.75
CA THR A 204 24.01 9.57 18.90
C THR A 204 25.20 8.92 18.22
N THR A 205 25.90 8.06 18.97
CA THR A 205 26.97 7.21 18.42
C THR A 205 26.44 5.92 17.81
N VAL A 206 25.25 5.45 18.23
CA VAL A 206 24.53 4.31 17.65
C VAL A 206 23.06 4.67 17.39
N ALA A 207 22.50 4.34 16.22
CA ALA A 207 21.11 4.65 15.82
C ALA A 207 20.02 3.92 16.66
N ILE A 208 20.42 2.96 17.50
CA ILE A 208 19.51 2.08 18.25
C ILE A 208 18.94 2.77 19.51
N GLN A 209 19.53 3.89 19.98
CA GLN A 209 19.06 4.59 21.18
C GLN A 209 17.82 5.48 20.95
N ASP A 210 17.33 5.57 19.71
CA ASP A 210 16.41 6.61 19.26
C ASP A 210 14.93 6.41 19.67
N SER A 211 14.45 5.18 19.92
CA SER A 211 13.02 4.95 20.26
C SER A 211 12.70 5.24 21.74
N LEU A 212 13.62 4.88 22.63
CA LEU A 212 13.45 4.80 24.08
C LEU A 212 13.50 6.18 24.77
N LEU A 213 14.38 7.06 24.29
CA LEU A 213 14.55 8.42 24.80
C LEU A 213 13.38 9.32 24.39
N LEU A 214 12.92 9.20 23.13
CA LEU A 214 11.78 9.96 22.61
C LEU A 214 10.47 9.55 23.28
N GLU A 215 10.24 8.26 23.53
CA GLU A 215 8.99 7.77 24.11
C GLU A 215 8.85 8.06 25.62
N SER A 216 9.96 8.00 26.37
CA SER A 216 10.01 8.43 27.78
C SER A 216 9.66 9.92 27.94
N LEU A 217 10.06 10.75 26.96
CA LEU A 217 9.81 12.20 26.94
C LEU A 217 8.44 12.57 26.33
N ARG A 218 7.82 11.69 25.54
CA ARG A 218 6.55 11.91 24.80
C ARG A 218 5.27 11.74 25.60
N ARG A 219 5.31 11.56 26.92
CA ARG A 219 4.12 11.38 27.78
C ARG A 219 3.02 12.46 27.65
N HIS A 220 3.21 13.52 26.85
CA HIS A 220 2.26 14.62 26.71
C HIS A 220 1.88 15.06 25.28
N HIS A 221 2.32 14.40 24.19
CA HIS A 221 1.94 14.82 22.83
C HIS A 221 1.19 13.75 22.04
N THR A 222 -0.06 14.06 21.69
CA THR A 222 -1.03 13.25 20.93
C THR A 222 -0.66 13.07 19.44
N GLU A 223 0.53 13.48 19.02
CA GLU A 223 0.98 13.44 17.62
C GLU A 223 1.83 12.19 17.36
N LYS A 224 1.20 11.01 17.46
CA LYS A 224 1.82 9.70 17.16
C LYS A 224 2.23 9.54 15.68
N LEU A 225 1.79 10.43 14.78
CA LEU A 225 1.79 10.20 13.32
C LEU A 225 2.95 10.85 12.53
N GLN A 226 3.75 11.75 13.10
CA GLN A 226 4.63 12.64 12.28
C GLN A 226 6.14 12.30 12.25
N ALA A 227 6.60 11.16 12.78
CA ALA A 227 8.05 10.89 12.90
C ALA A 227 8.54 9.54 12.37
N ILE A 228 7.81 8.89 11.45
CA ILE A 228 8.14 7.53 10.97
C ILE A 228 9.53 7.50 10.28
N THR A 229 9.94 8.57 9.61
CA THR A 229 11.25 8.64 8.92
C THR A 229 12.44 8.79 9.87
N ALA A 230 12.28 9.59 10.93
CA ALA A 230 13.35 9.84 11.90
C ALA A 230 13.68 8.58 12.71
N THR A 231 12.71 7.67 12.86
CA THR A 231 12.85 6.44 13.62
C THR A 231 13.27 5.24 12.78
N ILE A 232 13.55 5.40 11.47
CA ILE A 232 13.93 4.28 10.59
C ILE A 232 15.17 3.59 11.15
N GLN A 233 15.02 2.31 11.42
CA GLN A 233 16.09 1.47 11.97
C GLN A 233 16.91 0.84 10.84
N ARG A 234 18.08 0.28 11.18
CA ARG A 234 18.96 -0.34 10.18
C ARG A 234 18.26 -1.44 9.39
N GLU A 235 17.63 -2.41 10.07
CA GLU A 235 16.96 -3.54 9.41
C GLU A 235 15.81 -3.04 8.50
N GLN A 236 15.10 -2.00 8.94
CA GLN A 236 14.05 -1.34 8.17
C GLN A 236 14.62 -0.62 6.95
N ASN A 237 15.73 0.12 7.11
CA ASN A 237 16.43 0.81 6.03
C ASN A 237 16.99 -0.16 4.99
N GLU A 238 17.45 -1.33 5.40
CA GLU A 238 17.91 -2.40 4.49
C GLU A 238 16.78 -2.85 3.57
N VAL A 239 15.55 -3.02 4.10
CA VAL A 239 14.37 -3.32 3.30
C VAL A 239 13.94 -2.12 2.43
N ILE A 240 13.93 -0.90 2.98
CA ILE A 240 13.50 0.32 2.27
C ILE A 240 14.44 0.62 1.09
N ARG A 241 15.75 0.43 1.25
CA ARG A 241 16.76 0.70 0.22
C ARG A 241 17.21 -0.55 -0.51
N HIS A 242 16.52 -1.67 -0.31
CA HIS A 242 16.84 -2.93 -0.96
C HIS A 242 16.94 -2.76 -2.48
N LYS A 243 17.82 -3.56 -3.10
CA LYS A 243 17.93 -3.60 -4.56
C LYS A 243 16.56 -3.92 -5.17
N ASP A 244 16.31 -3.35 -6.33
CA ASP A 244 15.10 -3.61 -7.08
C ASP A 244 15.23 -4.98 -7.77
N ILE A 245 14.44 -5.95 -7.29
CA ILE A 245 14.40 -7.35 -7.75
C ILE A 245 12.96 -7.72 -8.07
N ASP A 246 12.75 -8.81 -8.79
CA ASP A 246 11.40 -9.21 -9.21
C ASP A 246 10.47 -9.46 -8.01
N VAL A 247 10.96 -10.12 -6.94
CA VAL A 247 10.14 -10.43 -5.75
C VAL A 247 10.95 -10.35 -4.46
N LEU A 248 10.56 -9.44 -3.57
CA LEU A 248 11.08 -9.31 -2.22
C LEU A 248 10.04 -9.77 -1.19
N ILE A 249 10.36 -10.81 -0.42
CA ILE A 249 9.53 -11.29 0.68
C ILE A 249 10.10 -10.72 1.99
N VAL A 250 9.26 -10.05 2.79
CA VAL A 250 9.64 -9.49 4.08
C VAL A 250 8.89 -10.22 5.18
N ASN A 251 9.59 -11.10 5.90
CA ASN A 251 9.06 -11.86 7.02
C ASN A 251 9.38 -11.12 8.33
N GLY A 252 8.43 -10.32 8.79
CA GLY A 252 8.61 -9.50 9.99
C GLY A 252 7.75 -9.96 11.14
N VAL A 253 8.33 -10.04 12.34
CA VAL A 253 7.59 -10.37 13.57
C VAL A 253 6.58 -9.28 13.95
N ALA A 254 5.71 -9.57 14.90
CA ALA A 254 4.78 -8.57 15.41
C ALA A 254 5.50 -7.34 15.98
N GLY A 255 5.02 -6.14 15.63
CA GLY A 255 5.61 -4.89 16.08
C GLY A 255 6.89 -4.47 15.37
N SER A 256 7.33 -5.17 14.30
CA SER A 256 8.56 -4.80 13.57
C SER A 256 8.43 -3.60 12.62
N GLY A 257 7.23 -3.03 12.48
CA GLY A 257 6.98 -1.87 11.62
C GLY A 257 6.83 -2.17 10.14
N LYS A 258 6.44 -3.39 9.76
CA LYS A 258 6.25 -3.83 8.35
C LYS A 258 5.47 -2.82 7.49
N THR A 259 4.28 -2.40 7.91
CA THR A 259 3.46 -1.43 7.15
C THR A 259 4.19 -0.09 6.99
N SER A 260 4.89 0.39 8.02
CA SER A 260 5.72 1.60 7.92
C SER A 260 6.87 1.44 6.92
N VAL A 261 7.57 0.31 6.97
CA VAL A 261 8.66 -0.05 6.03
C VAL A 261 8.14 -0.09 4.60
N MET A 262 6.95 -0.66 4.38
CA MET A 262 6.29 -0.71 3.07
C MET A 262 6.01 0.69 2.52
N LEU A 263 5.41 1.57 3.32
CA LEU A 263 5.09 2.94 2.89
C LEU A 263 6.35 3.75 2.62
N GLN A 264 7.38 3.59 3.45
CA GLN A 264 8.67 4.22 3.23
C GLN A 264 9.37 3.68 1.98
N ARG A 265 9.25 2.38 1.70
CA ARG A 265 9.74 1.78 0.45
C ARG A 265 9.03 2.36 -0.77
N ILE A 266 7.71 2.50 -0.74
CA ILE A 266 6.94 3.16 -1.82
C ILE A 266 7.46 4.59 -2.03
N ALA A 267 7.57 5.37 -0.96
CA ALA A 267 8.06 6.75 -1.05
C ALA A 267 9.51 6.84 -1.57
N TYR A 268 10.36 5.87 -1.22
CA TYR A 268 11.73 5.75 -1.72
C TYR A 268 11.77 5.39 -3.22
N LEU A 269 10.95 4.43 -3.66
CA LEU A 269 10.85 4.02 -5.06
C LEU A 269 10.36 5.18 -5.94
N LEU A 270 9.27 5.86 -5.54
CA LEU A 270 8.74 7.03 -6.23
C LEU A 270 9.80 8.14 -6.34
N TYR A 271 10.58 8.39 -5.29
CA TYR A 271 11.65 9.37 -5.34
C TYR A 271 12.79 8.98 -6.28
N ARG A 272 13.24 7.72 -6.19
CA ARG A 272 14.38 7.20 -6.97
C ARG A 272 14.05 7.10 -8.45
N GLU A 273 12.82 6.72 -8.78
CA GLU A 273 12.34 6.52 -10.15
C GLU A 273 11.36 7.60 -10.62
N ARG A 274 11.36 8.79 -10.02
CA ARG A 274 10.43 9.89 -10.33
C ARG A 274 10.36 10.32 -11.81
N GLU A 275 11.34 9.95 -12.62
CA GLU A 275 11.36 10.21 -14.07
C GLU A 275 10.63 9.13 -14.88
N THR A 276 10.41 7.94 -14.30
CA THR A 276 9.96 6.73 -15.00
C THR A 276 8.84 5.96 -14.30
N LEU A 277 8.52 6.33 -13.05
CA LEU A 277 7.51 5.67 -12.23
C LEU A 277 6.50 6.71 -11.76
N SER A 278 5.23 6.48 -12.10
CA SER A 278 4.12 7.26 -11.58
C SER A 278 3.33 6.49 -10.50
N PRO A 279 2.66 7.19 -9.57
CA PRO A 279 1.90 6.55 -8.48
C PRO A 279 0.82 5.57 -8.94
N ASP A 280 0.19 5.80 -10.10
CA ASP A 280 -0.83 4.91 -10.69
C ASP A 280 -0.26 3.56 -11.15
N GLN A 281 1.06 3.46 -11.33
CA GLN A 281 1.77 2.23 -11.67
C GLN A 281 2.16 1.41 -10.43
N VAL A 282 1.82 1.88 -9.23
CA VAL A 282 2.08 1.21 -7.95
C VAL A 282 0.76 0.74 -7.36
N PHE A 283 0.64 -0.56 -7.10
CA PHE A 283 -0.53 -1.18 -6.46
C PHE A 283 -0.17 -1.60 -5.05
N LEU A 284 -1.05 -1.28 -4.10
CA LEU A 284 -0.93 -1.71 -2.71
C LEU A 284 -2.17 -2.51 -2.31
N PHE A 285 -1.97 -3.79 -2.02
CA PHE A 285 -2.99 -4.68 -1.51
C PHE A 285 -2.97 -4.70 0.02
N THR A 286 -4.11 -4.36 0.63
CA THR A 286 -4.31 -4.37 2.09
C THR A 286 -5.38 -5.40 2.48
N PRO A 287 -5.36 -5.91 3.73
CA PRO A 287 -6.36 -6.86 4.19
C PRO A 287 -7.74 -6.23 4.45
N ASN A 288 -7.79 -4.93 4.72
CA ASN A 288 -9.03 -4.18 4.97
C ASN A 288 -8.93 -2.72 4.50
N ASP A 289 -10.08 -2.08 4.35
CA ASP A 289 -10.21 -0.71 3.85
C ASP A 289 -9.85 0.36 4.93
N VAL A 290 -9.75 -0.02 6.22
CA VAL A 290 -9.41 0.93 7.31
C VAL A 290 -8.01 1.52 7.12
N PHE A 291 -7.09 0.73 6.54
CA PHE A 291 -5.73 1.17 6.25
C PHE A 291 -5.63 2.26 5.18
N GLU A 292 -6.64 2.43 4.34
CA GLU A 292 -6.65 3.47 3.30
C GLU A 292 -6.52 4.87 3.92
N SER A 293 -7.31 5.15 4.96
CA SER A 293 -7.24 6.43 5.69
C SER A 293 -5.87 6.72 6.32
N TYR A 294 -5.17 5.67 6.75
CA TYR A 294 -3.82 5.78 7.29
C TYR A 294 -2.81 6.11 6.17
N ILE A 295 -2.91 5.43 5.02
CA ILE A 295 -2.07 5.67 3.84
C ILE A 295 -2.26 7.09 3.32
N ASP A 296 -3.52 7.56 3.27
CA ASP A 296 -3.91 8.90 2.85
C ASP A 296 -3.32 10.03 3.72
N THR A 297 -2.86 9.69 4.92
CA THR A 297 -2.18 10.64 5.81
C THR A 297 -0.66 10.49 5.73
N VAL A 298 -0.16 9.25 5.72
CA VAL A 298 1.29 8.98 5.86
C VAL A 298 2.07 9.32 4.60
N LEU A 299 1.71 8.78 3.43
CA LEU A 299 2.49 9.05 2.21
C LEU A 299 2.51 10.55 1.85
N PRO A 300 1.41 11.30 2.04
CA PRO A 300 1.45 12.73 1.81
C PRO A 300 2.37 13.49 2.76
N SER A 301 2.48 13.04 4.02
CA SER A 301 3.44 13.59 4.98
C SER A 301 4.90 13.29 4.61
N LEU A 302 5.15 12.23 3.82
CA LEU A 302 6.45 11.90 3.22
C LEU A 302 6.73 12.65 1.92
N GLY A 303 5.81 13.53 1.50
CA GLY A 303 5.93 14.31 0.27
C GLY A 303 5.64 13.55 -1.01
N GLU A 304 4.91 12.43 -0.93
CA GLU A 304 4.55 11.61 -2.10
C GLU A 304 3.04 11.53 -2.32
N ALA A 305 2.65 11.14 -3.52
CA ALA A 305 1.27 10.85 -3.87
C ALA A 305 0.93 9.38 -3.53
N ASN A 306 -0.37 9.11 -3.37
CA ASN A 306 -0.81 7.78 -2.96
C ASN A 306 -0.82 6.82 -4.16
N PRO A 307 -0.44 5.55 -3.95
CA PRO A 307 -0.56 4.49 -4.94
C PRO A 307 -2.03 4.04 -5.08
N GLN A 308 -2.28 3.12 -6.00
CA GLN A 308 -3.58 2.43 -6.10
C GLN A 308 -3.75 1.45 -4.93
N VAL A 309 -4.45 1.87 -3.87
CA VAL A 309 -4.74 1.03 -2.68
C VAL A 309 -6.00 0.20 -2.92
N ARG A 310 -5.94 -1.12 -2.71
CA ARG A 310 -7.07 -2.03 -2.92
C ARG A 310 -7.09 -3.16 -1.88
N THR A 311 -8.28 -3.63 -1.54
CA THR A 311 -8.44 -4.97 -0.97
C THR A 311 -8.64 -5.98 -2.11
N TRP A 312 -8.42 -7.27 -1.84
CA TRP A 312 -8.73 -8.32 -2.83
C TRP A 312 -10.18 -8.21 -3.33
N ARG A 313 -11.12 -7.87 -2.45
CA ARG A 313 -12.54 -7.74 -2.79
C ARG A 313 -12.81 -6.52 -3.67
N SER A 314 -12.21 -5.35 -3.35
CA SER A 314 -12.41 -4.15 -4.17
C SER A 314 -11.79 -4.35 -5.56
N PHE A 315 -10.60 -4.95 -5.65
CA PHE A 315 -9.97 -5.32 -6.92
C PHE A 315 -10.87 -6.20 -7.79
N LEU A 316 -11.48 -7.26 -7.23
CA LEU A 316 -12.43 -8.08 -7.98
C LEU A 316 -13.70 -7.31 -8.38
N THR A 317 -14.14 -6.37 -7.54
CA THR A 317 -15.34 -5.56 -7.81
C THR A 317 -15.12 -4.61 -8.99
N GLU A 318 -13.96 -3.96 -9.07
CA GLU A 318 -13.58 -3.10 -10.20
C GLU A 318 -13.51 -3.87 -11.52
N LEU A 319 -13.15 -5.15 -11.46
CA LEU A 319 -13.16 -6.05 -12.62
C LEU A 319 -14.57 -6.60 -12.96
N GLY A 320 -15.61 -6.16 -12.24
CA GLY A 320 -16.99 -6.63 -12.44
C GLY A 320 -17.27 -8.04 -11.93
N LEU A 321 -16.49 -8.53 -10.96
CA LEU A 321 -16.56 -9.91 -10.44
C LEU A 321 -17.14 -10.00 -9.02
N SER A 322 -17.82 -8.94 -8.56
CA SER A 322 -18.36 -8.82 -7.19
C SER A 322 -19.44 -9.86 -6.84
N GLU A 323 -20.19 -10.36 -7.83
CA GLU A 323 -21.25 -11.36 -7.61
C GLU A 323 -20.73 -12.79 -7.45
N ARG A 324 -19.43 -13.01 -7.66
CA ARG A 324 -18.80 -14.34 -7.59
C ARG A 324 -18.15 -14.58 -6.24
N GLY A 325 -18.01 -15.86 -5.86
CA GLY A 325 -17.13 -16.23 -4.75
C GLY A 325 -15.70 -15.77 -5.04
N THR A 326 -15.00 -15.22 -4.03
CA THR A 326 -13.69 -14.57 -4.21
C THR A 326 -12.56 -15.50 -4.65
N GLY A 327 -12.77 -16.81 -4.57
CA GLY A 327 -11.76 -17.85 -4.80
C GLY A 327 -10.82 -18.08 -3.62
N ALA A 328 -11.10 -17.49 -2.45
CA ALA A 328 -10.29 -17.70 -1.25
C ALA A 328 -10.36 -19.14 -0.71
N ASP A 329 -11.44 -19.87 -0.99
CA ASP A 329 -11.60 -21.28 -0.56
C ASP A 329 -11.27 -22.27 -1.69
N ASP A 330 -10.77 -21.79 -2.83
CA ASP A 330 -10.45 -22.63 -3.98
C ASP A 330 -9.16 -23.43 -3.76
N ASN A 331 -9.16 -24.68 -4.20
CA ASN A 331 -7.94 -25.48 -4.28
C ASN A 331 -7.04 -24.94 -5.43
N PRO A 332 -5.76 -24.62 -5.18
CA PRO A 332 -4.83 -24.14 -6.22
C PRO A 332 -4.71 -25.06 -7.43
N GLN A 333 -4.95 -26.37 -7.26
CA GLN A 333 -4.97 -27.35 -8.35
C GLN A 333 -6.01 -27.04 -9.44
N ILE A 334 -7.06 -26.26 -9.12
CA ILE A 334 -8.03 -25.78 -10.11
C ILE A 334 -7.33 -24.94 -11.18
N LEU A 335 -6.39 -24.07 -10.79
CA LEU A 335 -5.68 -23.21 -11.74
C LEU A 335 -4.75 -24.02 -12.65
N LEU A 336 -4.10 -25.05 -12.09
CA LEU A 336 -3.29 -26.00 -12.87
C LEU A 336 -4.16 -26.81 -13.84
N ALA A 337 -5.35 -27.23 -13.43
CA ALA A 337 -6.31 -27.92 -14.30
C ALA A 337 -6.80 -27.01 -15.44
N LEU A 338 -7.01 -25.70 -15.18
CA LEU A 338 -7.32 -24.73 -16.22
C LEU A 338 -6.19 -24.61 -17.25
N ASP A 339 -4.93 -24.45 -16.80
CA ASP A 339 -3.76 -24.39 -17.69
C ASP A 339 -3.58 -25.67 -18.50
N GLN A 340 -3.84 -26.84 -17.92
CA GLN A 340 -3.80 -28.12 -18.64
C GLN A 340 -4.94 -28.24 -19.65
N GLY A 341 -6.17 -27.94 -19.23
CA GLY A 341 -7.35 -28.03 -20.08
C GLY A 341 -7.32 -27.05 -21.26
N LEU A 342 -6.66 -25.90 -21.12
CA LEU A 342 -6.45 -24.96 -22.23
C LEU A 342 -5.57 -25.51 -23.36
N LYS A 343 -4.61 -26.39 -23.06
CA LYS A 343 -3.68 -26.93 -24.08
C LYS A 343 -4.39 -27.78 -25.13
N ASP A 344 -5.40 -28.53 -24.70
CA ASP A 344 -6.17 -29.45 -25.54
C ASP A 344 -7.58 -28.90 -25.85
N LEU A 345 -7.85 -27.63 -25.53
CA LEU A 345 -9.17 -27.02 -25.71
C LEU A 345 -9.50 -26.81 -27.18
N VAL A 346 -10.63 -27.38 -27.60
CA VAL A 346 -11.30 -27.04 -28.86
C VAL A 346 -12.49 -26.15 -28.53
N LEU A 347 -12.58 -24.99 -29.18
CA LEU A 347 -13.72 -24.08 -29.01
C LEU A 347 -14.92 -24.58 -29.82
N GLU A 348 -16.08 -24.56 -29.19
CA GLU A 348 -17.37 -24.82 -29.83
C GLU A 348 -18.01 -23.50 -30.26
N PRO A 349 -18.89 -23.46 -31.28
CA PRO A 349 -19.60 -22.24 -31.72
C PRO A 349 -20.34 -21.50 -30.60
N ASP A 350 -20.64 -22.27 -29.58
CA ASP A 350 -21.52 -22.03 -28.46
C ASP A 350 -20.71 -21.46 -27.26
N ASP A 351 -19.37 -21.44 -27.38
CA ASP A 351 -18.40 -20.72 -26.52
C ASP A 351 -18.27 -19.23 -26.89
N PHE A 352 -18.96 -18.78 -27.95
CA PHE A 352 -18.88 -17.40 -28.42
C PHE A 352 -20.17 -16.61 -28.11
N HIS A 353 -20.04 -15.29 -28.06
CA HIS A 353 -21.17 -14.35 -27.97
C HIS A 353 -21.21 -13.47 -29.23
N GLU A 354 -22.39 -12.97 -29.57
CA GLU A 354 -22.50 -11.89 -30.55
C GLU A 354 -22.01 -10.57 -29.95
N ILE A 355 -21.63 -9.61 -30.80
CA ILE A 355 -21.29 -8.26 -30.36
C ILE A 355 -22.49 -7.39 -30.65
N ALA A 356 -23.17 -6.98 -29.58
CA ALA A 356 -24.36 -6.14 -29.63
C ALA A 356 -24.22 -4.97 -28.67
N VAL A 357 -24.66 -3.79 -29.11
CA VAL A 357 -24.67 -2.55 -28.31
C VAL A 357 -26.05 -1.94 -28.45
N ASP A 358 -26.65 -1.53 -27.33
CA ASP A 358 -28.00 -0.91 -27.28
C ASP A 358 -29.08 -1.74 -28.01
N GLY A 359 -29.00 -3.06 -27.89
CA GLY A 359 -29.95 -4.00 -28.52
C GLY A 359 -29.72 -4.25 -30.01
N ARG A 360 -28.78 -3.55 -30.66
CA ARG A 360 -28.41 -3.76 -32.07
C ARG A 360 -27.25 -4.74 -32.17
N VAL A 361 -27.46 -5.86 -32.88
CA VAL A 361 -26.39 -6.83 -33.17
C VAL A 361 -25.49 -6.29 -34.29
N LEU A 362 -24.26 -5.95 -33.95
CA LEU A 362 -23.26 -5.42 -34.88
C LEU A 362 -22.49 -6.54 -35.57
N LEU A 363 -22.10 -7.58 -34.82
CA LEU A 363 -21.53 -8.81 -35.35
C LEU A 363 -22.25 -10.02 -34.76
N LYS A 364 -22.77 -10.89 -35.63
CA LYS A 364 -23.44 -12.15 -35.24
C LYS A 364 -22.43 -13.17 -34.72
N THR A 365 -22.88 -14.09 -33.86
CA THR A 365 -22.04 -15.19 -33.34
C THR A 365 -21.33 -15.97 -34.46
N SER A 366 -22.00 -16.25 -35.59
CA SER A 366 -21.36 -16.94 -36.72
C SER A 366 -20.16 -16.19 -37.33
N GLN A 367 -20.19 -14.85 -37.28
CA GLN A 367 -19.08 -14.03 -37.75
C GLN A 367 -17.91 -14.09 -36.77
N VAL A 368 -18.19 -14.13 -35.46
CA VAL A 368 -17.20 -14.28 -34.40
C VAL A 368 -16.53 -15.66 -34.48
N VAL A 369 -17.33 -16.72 -34.63
CA VAL A 369 -16.83 -18.10 -34.84
C VAL A 369 -15.92 -18.16 -36.06
N SER A 370 -16.36 -17.61 -37.19
CA SER A 370 -15.55 -17.54 -38.40
C SER A 370 -14.25 -16.73 -38.23
N ALA A 371 -14.22 -15.73 -37.34
CA ALA A 371 -12.99 -15.01 -37.01
C ALA A 371 -12.03 -15.90 -36.20
N ALA A 372 -12.56 -16.63 -35.21
CA ALA A 372 -11.80 -17.56 -34.39
C ALA A 372 -11.20 -18.73 -35.19
N GLU A 373 -11.98 -19.36 -36.07
CA GLU A 373 -11.56 -20.50 -36.91
C GLU A 373 -10.32 -20.18 -37.77
N LYS A 374 -10.17 -18.93 -38.25
CA LYS A 374 -8.99 -18.50 -39.02
C LYS A 374 -7.67 -18.70 -38.27
N PHE A 375 -7.72 -18.70 -36.95
CA PHE A 375 -6.54 -18.68 -36.08
C PHE A 375 -6.46 -19.90 -35.15
N GLU A 376 -7.33 -20.90 -35.31
CA GLU A 376 -7.40 -22.09 -34.44
C GLU A 376 -6.07 -22.84 -34.30
N ARG A 377 -5.22 -22.79 -35.34
CA ARG A 377 -3.89 -23.42 -35.38
C ARG A 377 -2.94 -22.98 -34.25
N PHE A 378 -3.19 -21.82 -33.64
CA PHE A 378 -2.36 -21.30 -32.55
C PHE A 378 -2.76 -21.85 -31.17
N GLY A 379 -3.90 -22.56 -31.07
CA GLY A 379 -4.51 -22.94 -29.80
C GLY A 379 -5.05 -21.75 -29.02
N VAL A 380 -5.88 -22.00 -28.01
CA VAL A 380 -6.50 -20.93 -27.20
C VAL A 380 -5.46 -20.32 -26.27
N CYS A 381 -4.93 -19.16 -26.66
CA CYS A 381 -3.84 -18.46 -25.97
C CYS A 381 -3.88 -16.94 -26.27
N PRO A 382 -3.05 -16.11 -25.59
CA PRO A 382 -3.06 -14.66 -25.79
C PRO A 382 -2.82 -14.24 -27.25
N ARG A 383 -1.95 -14.95 -27.97
CA ARG A 383 -1.68 -14.69 -29.39
C ARG A 383 -2.92 -14.97 -30.25
N PHE A 384 -3.63 -16.06 -29.98
CA PHE A 384 -4.89 -16.36 -30.64
C PHE A 384 -5.92 -15.26 -30.38
N SER A 385 -6.11 -14.87 -29.11
CA SER A 385 -7.07 -13.82 -28.76
C SER A 385 -6.74 -12.48 -29.43
N SER A 386 -5.47 -12.08 -29.49
CA SER A 386 -5.05 -10.85 -30.17
C SER A 386 -5.40 -10.86 -31.65
N LEU A 387 -5.10 -11.96 -32.37
CA LEU A 387 -5.39 -12.07 -33.80
C LEU A 387 -6.89 -12.09 -34.08
N VAL A 388 -7.69 -12.71 -33.21
CA VAL A 388 -9.14 -12.68 -33.33
C VAL A 388 -9.69 -11.27 -33.10
N LYS A 389 -9.18 -10.55 -32.09
CA LYS A 389 -9.55 -9.15 -31.85
C LYS A 389 -9.27 -8.28 -33.06
N ASP A 390 -8.07 -8.37 -33.66
CA ASP A 390 -7.71 -7.61 -34.86
C ASP A 390 -8.70 -7.86 -36.01
N ASP A 391 -9.07 -9.13 -36.27
CA ASP A 391 -10.05 -9.48 -37.31
C ASP A 391 -11.47 -8.98 -36.97
N LEU A 392 -11.85 -9.00 -35.69
CA LEU A 392 -13.15 -8.48 -35.23
C LEU A 392 -13.24 -6.95 -35.36
N HIS A 393 -12.18 -6.21 -35.04
CA HIS A 393 -12.10 -4.77 -35.25
C HIS A 393 -12.21 -4.40 -36.73
N GLU A 394 -11.50 -5.13 -37.61
CA GLU A 394 -11.62 -4.90 -39.05
C GLU A 394 -13.05 -5.18 -39.55
N ARG A 395 -13.72 -6.21 -39.00
CA ARG A 395 -15.13 -6.50 -39.32
C ARG A 395 -16.08 -5.41 -38.82
N LEU A 396 -15.85 -4.86 -37.63
CA LEU A 396 -16.62 -3.75 -37.09
C LEU A 396 -16.47 -2.51 -37.99
N GLU A 397 -15.25 -2.17 -38.41
CA GLU A 397 -15.02 -1.03 -39.32
C GLU A 397 -15.70 -1.19 -40.68
N ARG A 398 -15.63 -2.40 -41.26
CA ARG A 398 -16.36 -2.71 -42.49
C ARG A 398 -17.87 -2.63 -42.28
N ARG A 399 -18.37 -3.05 -41.11
CA ARG A 399 -19.78 -2.99 -40.76
C ARG A 399 -20.25 -1.54 -40.58
N LEU A 400 -19.48 -0.70 -39.89
CA LEU A 400 -19.73 0.74 -39.75
C LEU A 400 -19.83 1.41 -41.11
N THR A 401 -18.85 1.15 -41.99
CA THR A 401 -18.82 1.68 -43.36
C THR A 401 -20.00 1.21 -44.21
N SER A 402 -20.48 -0.02 -43.96
CA SER A 402 -21.67 -0.54 -44.63
C SER A 402 -22.95 0.11 -44.11
N LEU A 403 -23.07 0.35 -42.80
CA LEU A 403 -24.25 0.95 -42.19
C LEU A 403 -24.35 2.46 -42.45
N SER A 404 -23.22 3.15 -42.59
CA SER A 404 -23.23 4.58 -42.95
C SER A 404 -23.78 4.83 -44.37
N LYS A 405 -23.83 3.79 -45.20
CA LYS A 405 -24.40 3.81 -46.56
C LYS A 405 -25.81 3.24 -46.65
N ASP A 406 -26.38 2.85 -45.51
CA ASP A 406 -27.72 2.28 -45.44
C ASP A 406 -28.76 3.40 -45.53
N ALA A 407 -29.67 3.30 -46.50
CA ALA A 407 -30.61 4.38 -46.80
C ALA A 407 -31.60 4.66 -45.65
N ASP A 408 -32.02 3.62 -44.93
CA ASP A 408 -32.97 3.78 -43.82
C ASP A 408 -32.29 4.50 -42.63
N LEU A 409 -31.03 4.20 -42.36
CA LEU A 409 -30.25 4.91 -41.33
C LEU A 409 -29.92 6.35 -41.72
N GLN A 410 -29.67 6.61 -43.00
CA GLN A 410 -29.49 7.98 -43.49
C GLN A 410 -30.77 8.80 -43.32
N GLU A 411 -31.93 8.22 -43.65
CA GLU A 411 -33.23 8.87 -43.42
C GLU A 411 -33.49 9.11 -41.93
N GLU A 412 -33.15 8.14 -41.06
CA GLU A 412 -33.22 8.30 -39.60
C GLU A 412 -32.40 9.52 -39.13
N VAL A 413 -31.15 9.63 -39.55
CA VAL A 413 -30.24 10.72 -39.17
C VAL A 413 -30.73 12.08 -39.70
N LEU A 414 -31.25 12.13 -40.91
CA LEU A 414 -31.84 13.35 -41.48
C LEU A 414 -33.16 13.76 -40.80
N SER A 415 -33.84 12.83 -40.14
CA SER A 415 -35.10 13.07 -39.43
C SER A 415 -34.93 13.52 -37.98
N LEU A 416 -33.70 13.53 -37.45
CA LEU A 416 -33.39 13.98 -36.10
C LEU A 416 -33.80 15.43 -35.90
N ASN A 417 -34.41 15.71 -34.76
CA ASN A 417 -34.76 17.09 -34.39
C ASN A 417 -33.52 17.88 -33.93
N ILE A 418 -33.66 19.20 -33.74
CA ILE A 418 -32.52 20.09 -33.41
C ILE A 418 -31.84 19.66 -32.10
N ASP A 419 -32.60 19.27 -31.08
CA ASP A 419 -32.04 18.88 -29.79
C ASP A 419 -31.25 17.56 -29.91
N GLU A 420 -31.77 16.59 -30.66
CA GLU A 420 -31.11 15.32 -30.95
C GLU A 420 -29.83 15.50 -31.79
N GLN A 421 -29.83 16.45 -32.73
CA GLN A 421 -28.63 16.78 -33.52
C GLN A 421 -27.54 17.40 -32.65
N ILE A 422 -27.90 18.34 -31.76
CA ILE A 422 -26.94 18.94 -30.83
C ILE A 422 -26.39 17.88 -29.87
N GLU A 423 -27.21 16.95 -29.39
CA GLU A 423 -26.74 15.85 -28.54
C GLU A 423 -25.80 14.90 -29.28
N ALA A 424 -26.10 14.55 -30.53
CA ALA A 424 -25.30 13.60 -31.31
C ALA A 424 -24.03 14.19 -31.92
N PHE A 425 -24.06 15.46 -32.34
CA PHE A 425 -23.01 16.08 -33.16
C PHE A 425 -22.40 17.33 -32.52
N GLY A 426 -23.02 17.91 -31.49
CA GLY A 426 -22.63 19.20 -30.91
C GLY A 426 -23.10 20.41 -31.73
N GLU A 427 -23.67 20.19 -32.93
CA GLU A 427 -24.14 21.22 -33.85
C GLU A 427 -25.30 20.74 -34.71
N THR A 428 -25.99 21.67 -35.37
CA THR A 428 -27.03 21.34 -36.34
C THR A 428 -26.43 21.00 -37.69
N ILE A 429 -26.94 19.95 -38.34
CA ILE A 429 -26.42 19.45 -39.61
C ILE A 429 -27.33 19.86 -40.78
N ASN A 430 -26.75 20.16 -41.93
CA ASN A 430 -27.48 20.40 -43.18
C ASN A 430 -26.71 19.80 -44.37
N PRO A 431 -26.68 18.46 -44.49
CA PRO A 431 -25.93 17.80 -45.55
C PRO A 431 -26.40 18.21 -46.95
N LEU A 432 -25.44 18.57 -47.79
CA LEU A 432 -25.65 19.10 -49.14
C LEU A 432 -25.60 18.02 -50.23
N ASP A 433 -25.00 16.87 -49.92
CA ASP A 433 -24.87 15.73 -50.82
C ASP A 433 -24.89 14.38 -50.09
N GLU A 434 -24.82 13.30 -50.87
CA GLU A 434 -24.83 11.92 -50.37
C GLU A 434 -23.58 11.61 -49.53
N ASP A 435 -22.43 12.18 -49.87
CA ASP A 435 -21.17 11.96 -49.17
C ASP A 435 -21.18 12.63 -47.78
N GLU A 436 -21.75 13.83 -47.65
CA GLU A 436 -22.02 14.48 -46.36
C GLU A 436 -23.04 13.69 -45.54
N THR A 437 -24.10 13.17 -46.15
CA THR A 437 -25.09 12.34 -45.46
C THR A 437 -24.46 11.06 -44.89
N ILE A 438 -23.58 10.40 -45.66
CA ILE A 438 -22.80 9.23 -45.21
C ILE A 438 -21.88 9.60 -44.03
N ARG A 439 -21.23 10.76 -44.10
CA ARG A 439 -20.32 11.25 -43.05
C ARG A 439 -21.04 11.46 -41.72
N TRP A 440 -22.18 12.16 -41.74
CA TRP A 440 -23.00 12.39 -40.55
C TRP A 440 -23.59 11.10 -40.00
N THR A 441 -24.03 10.20 -40.87
CA THR A 441 -24.51 8.87 -40.46
C THR A 441 -23.41 8.05 -39.81
N ARG A 442 -22.17 8.13 -40.34
CA ARG A 442 -21.01 7.50 -39.69
C ARG A 442 -20.76 8.10 -38.31
N ALA A 443 -20.74 9.43 -38.19
CA ALA A 443 -20.53 10.14 -36.93
C ALA A 443 -21.59 9.75 -35.87
N TYR A 444 -22.86 9.64 -36.27
CA TYR A 444 -23.96 9.21 -35.41
C TYR A 444 -23.75 7.79 -34.87
N LEU A 445 -23.21 6.89 -35.68
CA LEU A 445 -22.95 5.50 -35.30
C LEU A 445 -21.64 5.32 -34.51
N THR A 446 -20.67 6.23 -34.64
CA THR A 446 -19.33 6.10 -34.06
C THR A 446 -19.35 5.77 -32.56
N PRO A 447 -20.10 6.47 -31.68
CA PRO A 447 -20.11 6.15 -30.25
C PRO A 447 -20.57 4.72 -29.94
N GLN A 448 -21.54 4.19 -30.71
CA GLN A 448 -21.99 2.81 -30.57
C GLN A 448 -20.90 1.81 -30.99
N PHE A 449 -20.16 2.12 -32.05
CA PHE A 449 -19.06 1.29 -32.52
C PHE A 449 -17.84 1.38 -31.60
N GLU A 450 -17.52 2.53 -31.02
CA GLU A 450 -16.47 2.65 -30.00
C GLU A 450 -16.74 1.70 -28.82
N ARG A 451 -17.97 1.69 -28.29
CA ARG A 451 -18.39 0.70 -27.28
C ARG A 451 -18.25 -0.74 -27.76
N ALA A 452 -18.55 -1.01 -29.03
CA ALA A 452 -18.39 -2.35 -29.61
C ALA A 452 -16.92 -2.77 -29.71
N HIS A 453 -16.02 -1.85 -30.06
CA HIS A 453 -14.58 -2.05 -30.04
C HIS A 453 -14.11 -2.33 -28.60
N GLU A 454 -14.63 -1.64 -27.59
CA GLU A 454 -14.33 -1.95 -26.20
C GLU A 454 -14.76 -3.36 -25.78
N LEU A 455 -15.95 -3.83 -26.20
CA LEU A 455 -16.40 -5.22 -25.93
C LEU A 455 -15.45 -6.24 -26.57
N VAL A 456 -14.94 -5.97 -27.77
CA VAL A 456 -13.93 -6.81 -28.43
C VAL A 456 -12.63 -6.84 -27.61
N GLU A 457 -12.16 -5.67 -27.17
CA GLU A 457 -10.93 -5.56 -26.39
C GLU A 457 -11.03 -6.20 -24.99
N ARG A 458 -12.19 -6.10 -24.34
CA ARG A 458 -12.46 -6.80 -23.08
C ARG A 458 -12.56 -8.30 -23.25
N GLY A 459 -12.73 -8.80 -24.47
CA GLY A 459 -12.85 -10.22 -24.77
C GLY A 459 -14.26 -10.78 -24.56
N ASP A 460 -15.29 -9.93 -24.57
CA ASP A 460 -16.67 -10.31 -24.22
C ASP A 460 -17.36 -11.12 -25.33
N TRP A 461 -16.71 -11.24 -26.48
CA TRP A 461 -17.05 -12.19 -27.54
C TRP A 461 -16.81 -13.66 -27.16
N LEU A 462 -16.13 -13.94 -26.04
CA LEU A 462 -15.93 -15.28 -25.47
C LEU A 462 -16.75 -15.51 -24.20
N ARG A 463 -17.39 -16.68 -24.11
CA ARG A 463 -18.07 -17.16 -22.91
C ARG A 463 -17.08 -17.89 -22.00
N VAL A 464 -16.22 -17.12 -21.33
CA VAL A 464 -15.18 -17.65 -20.42
C VAL A 464 -15.75 -18.59 -19.35
N ASP A 465 -16.93 -18.30 -18.81
CA ASP A 465 -17.63 -19.16 -17.86
C ASP A 465 -17.88 -20.56 -18.40
N ARG A 466 -18.41 -20.66 -19.62
CA ARG A 466 -18.71 -21.95 -20.26
C ARG A 466 -17.43 -22.75 -20.46
N ILE A 467 -16.38 -22.10 -20.96
CA ILE A 467 -15.08 -22.72 -21.21
C ILE A 467 -14.51 -23.28 -19.90
N GLY A 468 -14.45 -22.47 -18.83
CA GLY A 468 -13.90 -22.91 -17.57
C GLY A 468 -14.72 -23.99 -16.89
N MET A 469 -16.06 -23.90 -16.93
CA MET A 469 -16.95 -24.95 -16.43
C MET A 469 -16.77 -26.28 -17.17
N ARG A 470 -16.55 -26.24 -18.50
CA ARG A 470 -16.26 -27.44 -19.30
C ARG A 470 -14.92 -28.05 -18.94
N ILE A 471 -13.88 -27.22 -18.77
CA ILE A 471 -12.54 -27.69 -18.38
C ILE A 471 -12.56 -28.34 -16.99
N LEU A 472 -13.24 -27.71 -16.03
CA LEU A 472 -13.23 -28.14 -14.63
C LEU A 472 -14.33 -29.15 -14.28
N GLY A 473 -15.34 -29.31 -15.12
CA GLY A 473 -16.52 -30.13 -14.82
C GLY A 473 -17.37 -29.56 -13.68
N THR A 474 -17.38 -28.25 -13.49
CA THR A 474 -18.11 -27.55 -12.41
C THR A 474 -19.35 -26.81 -12.93
N ARG A 475 -20.21 -26.38 -12.00
CA ARG A 475 -21.44 -25.60 -12.32
C ARG A 475 -21.24 -24.09 -12.26
N GLY A 476 -20.04 -23.64 -11.93
CA GLY A 476 -19.71 -22.24 -11.79
C GLY A 476 -18.22 -22.04 -11.52
N LEU A 477 -17.75 -20.83 -11.74
CA LEU A 477 -16.37 -20.42 -11.48
C LEU A 477 -16.37 -19.34 -10.41
N SER A 478 -15.41 -19.44 -9.49
CA SER A 478 -15.05 -18.33 -8.62
C SER A 478 -14.50 -17.16 -9.45
N ALA A 479 -14.45 -15.98 -8.84
CA ALA A 479 -13.82 -14.81 -9.43
C ALA A 479 -12.34 -15.08 -9.77
N ALA A 480 -11.60 -15.76 -8.88
CA ALA A 480 -10.21 -16.10 -9.08
C ALA A 480 -10.00 -17.03 -10.29
N ALA A 481 -10.75 -18.14 -10.35
CA ALA A 481 -10.65 -19.11 -11.46
C ALA A 481 -11.06 -18.48 -12.80
N TRP A 482 -12.14 -17.69 -12.80
CA TRP A 482 -12.60 -16.97 -13.99
C TRP A 482 -11.57 -15.95 -14.48
N LEU A 483 -11.03 -15.13 -13.57
CA LEU A 483 -10.03 -14.12 -13.92
C LEU A 483 -8.74 -14.77 -14.41
N TYR A 484 -8.27 -15.82 -13.74
CA TYR A 484 -7.11 -16.59 -14.16
C TYR A 484 -7.27 -17.14 -15.58
N LEU A 485 -8.41 -17.77 -15.86
CA LEU A 485 -8.73 -18.29 -17.19
C LEU A 485 -8.81 -17.17 -18.23
N LYS A 486 -9.47 -16.05 -17.90
CA LYS A 486 -9.57 -14.90 -18.81
C LYS A 486 -8.18 -14.38 -19.18
N ILE A 487 -7.29 -14.16 -18.21
CA ILE A 487 -5.91 -13.72 -18.46
C ILE A 487 -5.16 -14.76 -19.29
N ALA A 488 -5.35 -16.05 -19.01
CA ALA A 488 -4.70 -17.13 -19.74
C ALA A 488 -5.09 -17.16 -21.23
N ILE A 489 -6.35 -16.83 -21.54
CA ILE A 489 -6.86 -16.79 -22.91
C ILE A 489 -6.52 -15.47 -23.60
N THR A 490 -6.81 -14.33 -22.98
CA THR A 490 -6.74 -13.02 -23.64
C THR A 490 -5.38 -12.33 -23.51
N GLY A 491 -4.60 -12.69 -22.49
CA GLY A 491 -3.40 -11.95 -22.12
C GLY A 491 -3.69 -10.55 -21.58
N ASN A 492 -4.94 -10.24 -21.21
CA ASN A 492 -5.30 -8.99 -20.55
C ASN A 492 -4.72 -9.02 -19.13
N SER A 493 -3.52 -8.46 -19.00
CA SER A 493 -2.79 -8.24 -17.75
C SER A 493 -2.56 -6.74 -17.54
N ALA A 494 -2.27 -6.34 -16.31
CA ALA A 494 -1.95 -4.95 -15.98
C ALA A 494 -0.49 -4.62 -16.35
N LYS A 495 -0.22 -4.47 -17.66
CA LYS A 495 1.12 -4.26 -18.21
C LYS A 495 1.77 -2.93 -17.80
N ASN A 496 0.96 -1.92 -17.51
CA ASN A 496 1.47 -0.60 -17.10
C ASN A 496 1.86 -0.55 -15.63
N VAL A 497 1.53 -1.57 -14.83
CA VAL A 497 1.86 -1.64 -13.41
C VAL A 497 3.30 -2.13 -13.24
N ARG A 498 4.08 -1.35 -12.50
CA ARG A 498 5.51 -1.58 -12.24
C ARG A 498 5.74 -2.27 -10.90
N TYR A 499 4.95 -1.92 -9.88
CA TYR A 499 5.12 -2.41 -8.52
C TYR A 499 3.80 -2.89 -7.91
N VAL A 500 3.84 -4.03 -7.24
CA VAL A 500 2.73 -4.58 -6.45
C VAL A 500 3.23 -4.90 -5.05
N LEU A 501 2.69 -4.21 -4.05
CA LEU A 501 2.96 -4.45 -2.65
C LEU A 501 1.76 -5.15 -2.03
N ILE A 502 2.00 -6.18 -1.22
CA ILE A 502 0.96 -6.91 -0.51
C ILE A 502 1.30 -6.89 0.98
N ASP A 503 0.45 -6.24 1.78
CA ASP A 503 0.53 -6.28 3.23
C ASP A 503 -0.22 -7.50 3.79
N GLU A 504 0.22 -8.00 4.93
CA GLU A 504 -0.31 -9.21 5.59
C GLU A 504 -0.46 -10.41 4.62
N VAL A 505 0.57 -10.68 3.81
CA VAL A 505 0.55 -11.70 2.74
C VAL A 505 0.16 -13.10 3.23
N GLN A 506 0.37 -13.41 4.51
CA GLN A 506 -0.03 -14.68 5.11
C GLN A 506 -1.56 -14.88 5.21
N ASP A 507 -2.36 -13.84 4.96
CA ASP A 507 -3.82 -13.94 4.84
C ASP A 507 -4.29 -14.29 3.42
N TYR A 508 -3.38 -14.28 2.45
CA TYR A 508 -3.68 -14.66 1.08
C TYR A 508 -3.52 -16.16 0.89
N THR A 509 -4.39 -16.71 0.05
CA THR A 509 -4.30 -18.11 -0.39
C THR A 509 -3.37 -18.24 -1.59
N GLU A 510 -2.85 -19.44 -1.81
CA GLU A 510 -2.00 -19.74 -2.96
C GLU A 510 -2.73 -19.45 -4.29
N THR A 511 -4.04 -19.71 -4.35
CA THR A 511 -4.90 -19.37 -5.49
C THR A 511 -4.87 -17.87 -5.78
N GLN A 512 -5.11 -17.01 -4.76
CA GLN A 512 -5.11 -15.56 -4.94
C GLN A 512 -3.74 -15.05 -5.42
N LEU A 513 -2.66 -15.55 -4.83
CA LEU A 513 -1.30 -15.15 -5.20
C LEU A 513 -0.95 -15.58 -6.64
N LEU A 514 -1.37 -16.77 -7.08
CA LEU A 514 -1.21 -17.20 -8.47
C LEU A 514 -1.97 -16.30 -9.45
N VAL A 515 -3.18 -15.86 -9.09
CA VAL A 515 -3.94 -14.91 -9.93
C VAL A 515 -3.22 -13.56 -9.98
N LEU A 516 -2.77 -13.02 -8.84
CA LEU A 516 -2.05 -11.75 -8.78
C LEU A 516 -0.73 -11.81 -9.57
N ALA A 517 0.06 -12.87 -9.39
CA ALA A 517 1.32 -13.08 -10.10
C ALA A 517 1.11 -13.13 -11.63
N ARG A 518 0.00 -13.73 -12.08
CA ARG A 518 -0.36 -13.79 -13.51
C ARG A 518 -0.93 -12.48 -14.04
N TYR A 519 -1.77 -11.78 -13.27
CA TYR A 519 -2.38 -10.52 -13.67
C TYR A 519 -1.38 -9.37 -13.71
N PHE A 520 -0.43 -9.33 -12.78
CA PHE A 520 0.66 -8.36 -12.74
C PHE A 520 1.98 -9.01 -13.19
N SER A 521 1.97 -9.61 -14.39
CA SER A 521 3.07 -10.45 -14.87
C SER A 521 4.42 -9.74 -15.05
N GLN A 522 4.40 -8.41 -15.20
CA GLN A 522 5.58 -7.55 -15.41
C GLN A 522 5.95 -6.71 -14.19
N ALA A 523 5.18 -6.79 -13.12
CA ALA A 523 5.43 -6.00 -11.92
C ALA A 523 6.43 -6.68 -10.99
N HIS A 524 7.21 -5.85 -10.29
CA HIS A 524 8.00 -6.23 -9.14
C HIS A 524 7.09 -6.37 -7.93
N PHE A 525 7.29 -7.42 -7.12
CA PHE A 525 6.48 -7.70 -5.95
C PHE A 525 7.24 -7.43 -4.64
N MET A 526 6.56 -6.82 -3.69
CA MET A 526 7.01 -6.77 -2.30
C MET A 526 5.92 -7.38 -1.41
N LEU A 527 6.23 -8.50 -0.75
CA LEU A 527 5.28 -9.28 0.02
C LEU A 527 5.64 -9.19 1.49
N LEU A 528 4.86 -8.46 2.28
CA LEU A 528 5.11 -8.27 3.70
C LEU A 528 4.15 -9.10 4.53
N GLY A 529 4.65 -9.73 5.58
CA GLY A 529 3.80 -10.48 6.48
C GLY A 529 4.52 -11.02 7.69
N ASP A 530 3.75 -11.71 8.52
CA ASP A 530 4.24 -12.46 9.67
C ASP A 530 3.66 -13.87 9.58
N GLU A 531 4.51 -14.87 9.30
CA GLU A 531 4.06 -16.26 9.15
C GLU A 531 3.35 -16.80 10.40
N PHE A 532 3.65 -16.24 11.58
CA PHE A 532 3.07 -16.65 12.85
C PHE A 532 1.73 -15.97 13.14
N GLN A 533 1.33 -14.99 12.32
CA GLN A 533 0.00 -14.37 12.36
C GLN A 533 -1.00 -14.96 11.35
N ALA A 534 -0.69 -16.10 10.74
CA ALA A 534 -1.64 -16.84 9.90
C ALA A 534 -2.71 -17.54 10.77
N ILE A 535 -3.76 -16.82 11.15
CA ILE A 535 -4.80 -17.29 12.10
C ILE A 535 -5.91 -18.15 11.48
N ARG A 536 -5.89 -18.32 10.14
CA ARG A 536 -6.85 -19.12 9.36
C ARG A 536 -6.14 -20.32 8.72
N GLU A 537 -6.91 -21.37 8.47
CA GLU A 537 -6.45 -22.48 7.63
C GLU A 537 -6.64 -22.14 6.15
N GLY A 538 -5.88 -22.81 5.28
CA GLY A 538 -5.99 -22.65 3.83
C GLY A 538 -5.25 -21.45 3.25
N THR A 539 -4.60 -20.61 4.06
CA THR A 539 -3.72 -19.54 3.57
C THR A 539 -2.35 -20.07 3.16
N ALA A 540 -1.64 -19.32 2.33
CA ALA A 540 -0.33 -19.71 1.82
C ALA A 540 0.74 -19.59 2.91
N SER A 541 1.52 -20.65 3.10
CA SER A 541 2.76 -20.57 3.88
C SER A 541 3.85 -19.81 3.12
N PHE A 542 4.82 -19.22 3.82
CA PHE A 542 5.94 -18.51 3.18
C PHE A 542 6.71 -19.36 2.15
N PRO A 543 6.98 -20.66 2.39
CA PRO A 543 7.51 -21.54 1.36
C PRO A 543 6.61 -21.66 0.12
N GLN A 544 5.29 -21.73 0.28
CA GLN A 544 4.35 -21.72 -0.86
C GLN A 544 4.36 -20.38 -1.58
N ILE A 545 4.38 -19.25 -0.86
CA ILE A 545 4.49 -17.91 -1.44
C ILE A 545 5.74 -17.84 -2.32
N ARG A 546 6.91 -18.24 -1.78
CA ARG A 546 8.15 -18.32 -2.55
C ARG A 546 8.01 -19.18 -3.79
N ASN A 547 7.39 -20.36 -3.67
CA ASN A 547 7.19 -21.27 -4.81
C ASN A 547 6.28 -20.67 -5.89
N VAL A 548 5.19 -19.98 -5.53
CA VAL A 548 4.29 -19.31 -6.48
C VAL A 548 5.07 -18.35 -7.38
N PHE A 549 5.97 -17.58 -6.78
CA PHE A 549 6.72 -16.55 -7.48
C PHE A 549 8.00 -17.05 -8.15
N ALA A 550 8.58 -18.17 -7.67
CA ALA A 550 9.77 -18.79 -8.27
C ALA A 550 9.44 -19.88 -9.31
N ALA A 551 8.17 -20.29 -9.44
CA ALA A 551 7.76 -21.45 -10.23
C ALA A 551 8.14 -21.39 -11.71
N ASP A 552 8.21 -20.20 -12.30
CA ASP A 552 8.58 -20.02 -13.72
C ASP A 552 10.09 -20.06 -13.97
N GLY A 553 10.90 -20.04 -12.90
CA GLY A 553 12.37 -20.01 -12.93
C GLY A 553 12.97 -18.74 -13.54
N LYS A 554 12.16 -17.70 -13.76
CA LYS A 554 12.57 -16.44 -14.41
C LYS A 554 12.75 -15.30 -13.42
N ARG A 555 12.00 -15.33 -12.32
CA ARG A 555 12.01 -14.26 -11.32
C ARG A 555 13.09 -14.47 -10.26
N GLU A 556 13.82 -13.40 -9.96
CA GLU A 556 14.67 -13.33 -8.77
C GLU A 556 13.79 -13.17 -7.51
N VAL A 557 13.98 -14.06 -6.53
CA VAL A 557 13.21 -14.06 -5.27
C VAL A 557 14.16 -14.04 -4.08
N GLU A 558 14.06 -12.99 -3.26
CA GLU A 558 14.81 -12.88 -2.00
C GLU A 558 13.86 -12.74 -0.81
N GLU A 559 14.34 -13.15 0.37
CA GLU A 559 13.61 -13.01 1.63
C GLU A 559 14.47 -12.30 2.66
N VAL A 560 13.91 -11.28 3.30
CA VAL A 560 14.52 -10.50 4.38
C VAL A 560 13.67 -10.65 5.64
N GLU A 561 14.33 -10.79 6.78
CA GLU A 561 13.65 -10.91 8.08
C GLU A 561 13.73 -9.61 8.87
N LEU A 562 12.62 -9.22 9.51
CA LEU A 562 12.58 -8.12 10.49
C LEU A 562 12.26 -8.72 11.86
N LEU A 563 13.28 -8.87 12.71
CA LEU A 563 13.18 -9.62 13.97
C LEU A 563 13.15 -8.73 15.21
N THR A 564 13.25 -7.41 15.03
CA THR A 564 13.19 -6.47 16.14
C THR A 564 11.75 -6.00 16.33
N SER A 565 11.22 -6.10 17.56
CA SER A 565 9.91 -5.56 17.93
C SER A 565 10.06 -4.16 18.51
N TYR A 566 9.34 -3.21 17.93
CA TYR A 566 9.33 -1.78 18.27
C TYR A 566 8.03 -1.34 18.94
N ARG A 567 7.21 -2.30 19.38
CA ARG A 567 5.86 -2.02 19.89
C ARG A 567 5.65 -2.47 21.34
N SER A 568 6.17 -3.64 21.68
CA SER A 568 5.86 -4.31 22.93
C SER A 568 7.08 -4.32 23.85
N SER A 569 6.85 -4.21 25.16
CA SER A 569 7.90 -4.38 26.18
C SER A 569 8.64 -5.72 26.02
N PRO A 570 9.90 -5.84 26.50
CA PRO A 570 10.64 -7.10 26.51
C PRO A 570 9.84 -8.27 27.11
N GLU A 571 9.10 -8.05 28.20
CA GLU A 571 8.36 -9.10 28.90
C GLU A 571 7.20 -9.67 28.06
N ILE A 572 6.47 -8.81 27.33
CA ILE A 572 5.43 -9.22 26.38
C ILE A 572 6.06 -9.89 25.16
N THR A 573 7.19 -9.35 24.72
CA THR A 573 7.93 -9.84 23.56
C THR A 573 8.45 -11.24 23.78
N ASP A 574 9.06 -11.49 24.93
CA ASP A 574 9.53 -12.81 25.37
C ASP A 574 8.36 -13.81 25.46
N LEU A 575 7.19 -13.36 25.95
CA LEU A 575 6.00 -14.19 26.08
C LEU A 575 5.46 -14.66 24.73
N PHE A 576 5.32 -13.79 23.72
CA PHE A 576 4.90 -14.27 22.40
C PHE A 576 6.05 -14.97 21.66
N ALA A 577 7.31 -14.60 21.92
CA ALA A 577 8.47 -15.27 21.33
C ALA A 577 8.60 -16.72 21.81
N SER A 578 8.12 -17.05 23.01
CA SER A 578 8.09 -18.45 23.51
C SER A 578 7.20 -19.37 22.68
N LEU A 579 6.28 -18.80 21.87
CA LEU A 579 5.43 -19.54 20.95
C LEU A 579 6.10 -19.79 19.59
N LEU A 580 7.26 -19.19 19.34
CA LEU A 580 8.01 -19.33 18.09
C LEU A 580 8.96 -20.55 18.12
N PRO A 581 9.46 -20.99 16.95
CA PRO A 581 10.59 -21.91 16.86
C PRO A 581 11.84 -21.36 17.56
N GLN A 582 12.66 -22.24 18.15
CA GLN A 582 13.82 -21.86 18.98
C GLN A 582 14.84 -20.97 18.24
N ASP A 583 15.06 -21.20 16.95
CA ASP A 583 16.00 -20.42 16.12
C ASP A 583 15.56 -18.96 15.96
N LYS A 584 14.25 -18.70 15.91
CA LYS A 584 13.69 -17.35 15.85
C LYS A 584 13.59 -16.71 17.23
N GLN A 585 13.29 -17.50 18.27
CA GLN A 585 13.20 -17.02 19.65
C GLN A 585 14.49 -16.32 20.11
N VAL A 586 15.66 -16.87 19.77
CA VAL A 586 16.97 -16.32 20.20
C VAL A 586 17.34 -15.02 19.47
N ARG A 587 16.78 -14.80 18.28
CA ARG A 587 17.11 -13.64 17.42
C ARG A 587 16.12 -12.48 17.60
N LEU A 588 14.97 -12.74 18.22
CA LEU A 588 13.95 -11.73 18.45
C LEU A 588 14.39 -10.82 19.59
N THR A 589 14.33 -9.51 19.35
CA THR A 589 14.70 -8.50 20.36
C THR A 589 13.60 -7.44 20.49
N SER A 590 13.45 -6.88 21.68
CA SER A 590 12.62 -5.69 21.91
C SER A 590 13.53 -4.48 22.13
N VAL A 591 13.12 -3.33 21.62
CA VAL A 591 13.81 -2.05 21.89
C VAL A 591 13.17 -1.24 23.01
N HIS A 592 12.05 -1.69 23.58
CA HIS A 592 11.39 -0.97 24.68
C HIS A 592 12.11 -1.23 26.02
N PRO A 593 11.96 -0.31 27.00
CA PRO A 593 12.37 -0.60 28.36
C PRO A 593 11.54 -1.75 28.93
N SER A 594 12.09 -2.40 29.97
CA SER A 594 11.33 -3.33 30.80
C SER A 594 10.01 -2.71 31.24
N GLY A 595 8.93 -3.43 30.98
CA GLY A 595 7.56 -3.06 31.26
C GLY A 595 6.96 -3.87 32.41
N ILE A 596 5.65 -4.07 32.32
CA ILE A 596 4.89 -4.84 33.32
C ILE A 596 4.92 -6.30 32.89
N SER A 597 5.35 -7.20 33.78
CA SER A 597 5.33 -8.64 33.51
C SER A 597 3.90 -9.14 33.27
N PRO A 598 3.68 -10.02 32.26
CA PRO A 598 2.37 -10.60 32.00
C PRO A 598 1.77 -11.31 33.22
N VAL A 599 0.48 -11.13 33.44
CA VAL A 599 -0.27 -11.82 34.50
C VAL A 599 -0.86 -13.10 33.90
N ILE A 600 -0.48 -14.26 34.43
CA ILE A 600 -0.98 -15.56 33.98
C ILE A 600 -1.63 -16.27 35.16
N SER A 601 -2.92 -16.59 35.06
CA SER A 601 -3.69 -17.22 36.15
C SER A 601 -4.50 -18.41 35.66
N GLU A 602 -4.38 -19.52 36.39
CA GLU A 602 -5.08 -20.78 36.14
C GLU A 602 -6.11 -21.05 37.24
N PHE A 603 -7.36 -21.29 36.86
CA PHE A 603 -8.46 -21.58 37.77
C PHE A 603 -8.97 -23.01 37.56
N VAL A 604 -8.22 -24.00 38.07
CA VAL A 604 -8.63 -25.42 38.01
C VAL A 604 -9.50 -25.76 39.20
N ASP A 605 -10.70 -26.29 38.94
CA ASP A 605 -11.50 -26.96 39.97
C ASP A 605 -11.52 -28.47 39.70
N GLY A 606 -11.12 -29.28 40.69
CA GLY A 606 -11.07 -30.74 40.61
C GLY A 606 -12.44 -31.44 40.58
N SER A 607 -13.52 -30.66 40.60
CA SER A 607 -14.91 -31.13 40.53
C SER A 607 -15.74 -30.11 39.75
N VAL A 608 -16.76 -30.57 39.02
CA VAL A 608 -17.72 -29.75 38.25
C VAL A 608 -18.59 -28.91 39.22
N SER A 609 -18.00 -27.94 39.91
CA SER A 609 -18.66 -27.08 40.88
C SER A 609 -18.79 -25.66 40.33
N ASP A 610 -19.87 -24.96 40.70
CA ASP A 610 -20.10 -23.56 40.31
C ASP A 610 -19.02 -22.61 40.90
N GLU A 611 -18.29 -23.03 41.94
CA GLU A 611 -17.31 -22.19 42.66
C GLU A 611 -16.05 -21.86 41.85
N GLY A 612 -15.53 -22.78 41.04
CA GLY A 612 -14.36 -22.54 40.17
C GLY A 612 -14.67 -21.53 39.06
N ARG A 613 -15.87 -21.67 38.46
CA ARG A 613 -16.38 -20.74 37.46
C ARG A 613 -16.60 -19.35 38.06
N ASP A 614 -17.17 -19.26 39.26
CA ASP A 614 -17.38 -17.98 39.93
C ASP A 614 -16.07 -17.29 40.29
N ARG A 615 -15.04 -18.05 40.70
CA ARG A 615 -13.68 -17.53 40.92
C ARG A 615 -13.07 -16.97 39.64
N TYR A 616 -13.14 -17.72 38.53
CA TYR A 616 -12.68 -17.25 37.22
C TYR A 616 -13.41 -15.97 36.77
N LEU A 617 -14.74 -15.93 36.86
CA LEU A 617 -15.53 -14.75 36.46
C LEU A 617 -15.25 -13.56 37.37
N SER A 618 -15.01 -13.79 38.66
CA SER A 618 -14.62 -12.73 39.61
C SER A 618 -13.25 -12.16 39.26
N ALA A 619 -12.28 -13.01 38.94
CA ALA A 619 -10.96 -12.57 38.49
C ALA A 619 -11.05 -11.76 37.19
N LEU A 620 -11.78 -12.26 36.19
CA LEU A 620 -11.98 -11.55 34.93
C LEU A 620 -12.65 -10.18 35.14
N ARG A 621 -13.68 -10.09 35.98
CA ARG A 621 -14.33 -8.80 36.30
C ARG A 621 -13.38 -7.83 37.01
N ASN A 622 -12.51 -8.32 37.89
CA ASN A 622 -11.51 -7.49 38.54
C ASN A 622 -10.50 -6.94 37.53
N GLU A 623 -10.02 -7.78 36.60
CA GLU A 623 -9.11 -7.33 35.55
C GLU A 623 -9.76 -6.31 34.61
N VAL A 624 -11.03 -6.50 34.25
CA VAL A 624 -11.80 -5.53 33.49
C VAL A 624 -11.93 -4.21 34.26
N ALA A 625 -12.27 -4.26 35.55
CA ALA A 625 -12.39 -3.05 36.37
C ALA A 625 -11.05 -2.31 36.52
N ASN A 626 -9.94 -3.04 36.68
CA ASN A 626 -8.60 -2.48 36.72
C ASN A 626 -8.23 -1.81 35.39
N ALA A 627 -8.52 -2.47 34.27
CA ALA A 627 -8.28 -1.96 32.93
C ALA A 627 -9.12 -0.71 32.63
N SER A 628 -10.39 -0.68 33.03
CA SER A 628 -11.27 0.50 32.88
C SER A 628 -10.82 1.70 33.71
N ALA A 629 -10.11 1.47 34.82
CA ALA A 629 -9.58 2.53 35.67
C ALA A 629 -8.24 3.10 35.19
N GLN A 630 -7.64 2.49 34.17
CA GLN A 630 -6.36 2.90 33.60
C GLN A 630 -6.60 3.68 32.30
N GLU A 631 -5.70 4.61 31.99
CA GLU A 631 -5.69 5.25 30.68
C GLU A 631 -5.34 4.23 29.59
N GLY A 632 -5.91 4.45 28.39
CA GLY A 632 -5.71 3.61 27.21
C GLY A 632 -6.86 2.64 26.95
N LEU A 633 -6.69 1.88 25.87
CA LEU A 633 -7.67 0.91 25.38
C LEU A 633 -7.21 -0.51 25.69
N THR A 634 -8.07 -1.30 26.34
CA THR A 634 -7.81 -2.71 26.64
C THR A 634 -8.76 -3.62 25.87
N ALA A 635 -8.23 -4.62 25.18
CA ALA A 635 -9.01 -5.60 24.45
C ALA A 635 -9.14 -6.92 25.19
N ILE A 636 -10.36 -7.43 25.30
CA ILE A 636 -10.65 -8.82 25.61
C ILE A 636 -10.78 -9.58 24.29
N ILE A 637 -9.85 -10.51 24.01
CA ILE A 637 -9.76 -11.18 22.71
C ILE A 637 -10.22 -12.64 22.82
N THR A 638 -11.28 -12.98 22.09
CA THR A 638 -11.87 -14.33 22.06
C THR A 638 -11.58 -15.05 20.74
N LEU A 639 -11.57 -16.39 20.72
CA LEU A 639 -11.38 -17.15 19.48
C LEU A 639 -12.65 -17.26 18.63
N ASP A 640 -13.82 -17.29 19.27
CA ASP A 640 -15.09 -17.51 18.59
C ASP A 640 -16.20 -16.55 19.06
N ARG A 641 -17.10 -16.22 18.14
CA ARG A 641 -18.22 -15.30 18.37
C ARG A 641 -19.25 -15.84 19.38
N GLY A 642 -19.38 -17.16 19.50
CA GLY A 642 -20.28 -17.76 20.47
C GLY A 642 -19.82 -17.48 21.90
N ARG A 643 -18.53 -17.66 22.16
CA ARG A 643 -17.91 -17.36 23.45
C ARG A 643 -17.88 -15.87 23.75
N MET A 644 -17.61 -15.04 22.75
CA MET A 644 -17.76 -13.58 22.86
C MET A 644 -19.17 -13.21 23.35
N GLY A 645 -20.23 -13.74 22.72
CA GLY A 645 -21.61 -13.48 23.14
C GLY A 645 -21.94 -13.99 24.54
N TRP A 646 -21.32 -15.08 24.99
CA TRP A 646 -21.45 -15.55 26.37
C TRP A 646 -20.74 -14.63 27.36
N LEU A 647 -19.49 -14.21 27.09
CA LEU A 647 -18.73 -13.29 27.93
C LEU A 647 -19.39 -11.92 28.04
N ALA A 648 -19.92 -11.40 26.94
CA ALA A 648 -20.69 -10.15 26.91
C ALA A 648 -21.85 -10.18 27.93
N LYS A 649 -22.56 -11.31 28.03
CA LYS A 649 -23.64 -11.47 29.04
C LYS A 649 -23.13 -11.54 30.48
N GLN A 650 -21.92 -12.04 30.71
CA GLN A 650 -21.34 -12.17 32.05
C GLN A 650 -20.73 -10.86 32.57
N LEU A 651 -20.20 -10.06 31.65
CA LEU A 651 -19.55 -8.77 31.94
C LEU A 651 -20.55 -7.61 31.90
N GLY A 652 -21.60 -7.70 31.08
CA GLY A 652 -22.60 -6.65 30.97
C GLY A 652 -22.02 -5.36 30.39
N ASP A 653 -22.48 -4.21 30.88
CA ASP A 653 -22.12 -2.89 30.35
C ASP A 653 -20.69 -2.43 30.71
N THR A 654 -19.91 -3.25 31.43
CA THR A 654 -18.51 -2.92 31.74
C THR A 654 -17.58 -3.04 30.55
N VAL A 655 -18.04 -3.65 29.45
CA VAL A 655 -17.27 -3.82 28.21
C VAL A 655 -18.09 -3.41 27.01
N ARG A 656 -17.43 -2.83 26.00
CA ARG A 656 -18.05 -2.55 24.71
C ARG A 656 -17.79 -3.69 23.74
N VAL A 657 -18.83 -4.39 23.31
CA VAL A 657 -18.70 -5.42 22.26
C VAL A 657 -18.46 -4.74 20.93
N MET A 658 -17.42 -5.16 20.21
CA MET A 658 -17.05 -4.60 18.91
C MET A 658 -17.47 -5.50 17.77
N HIS A 659 -18.01 -4.87 16.73
CA HIS A 659 -18.32 -5.48 15.44
C HIS A 659 -17.44 -4.88 14.34
N ARG A 660 -17.50 -5.47 13.15
CA ARG A 660 -16.57 -5.17 12.03
C ARG A 660 -16.58 -3.70 11.60
N ASP A 661 -17.75 -3.06 11.67
CA ASP A 661 -17.95 -1.70 11.17
C ASP A 661 -17.90 -0.65 12.30
N ASP A 662 -17.60 -1.08 13.53
CA ASP A 662 -17.53 -0.19 14.68
C ASP A 662 -16.20 0.56 14.73
N THR A 663 -16.26 1.86 15.05
CA THR A 663 -15.07 2.64 15.37
C THR A 663 -14.55 2.31 16.77
N LEU A 664 -13.24 2.09 16.88
CA LEU A 664 -12.58 1.85 18.16
C LEU A 664 -12.70 3.10 19.05
N PRO A 665 -13.08 2.92 20.33
CA PRO A 665 -13.04 4.01 21.29
C PRO A 665 -11.58 4.38 21.62
N ALA A 666 -11.38 5.62 22.09
CA ALA A 666 -10.05 6.09 22.49
C ALA A 666 -9.55 5.44 23.78
N ASP A 667 -10.46 5.07 24.69
CA ASP A 667 -10.17 4.47 25.99
C ASP A 667 -11.20 3.41 26.39
N GLY A 668 -10.91 2.69 27.48
CA GLY A 668 -11.81 1.74 28.11
C GLY A 668 -11.54 0.28 27.74
N VAL A 669 -12.57 -0.56 27.85
CA VAL A 669 -12.45 -2.01 27.62
C VAL A 669 -13.38 -2.46 26.51
N VAL A 670 -12.81 -3.08 25.48
CA VAL A 670 -13.54 -3.62 24.33
C VAL A 670 -13.48 -5.15 24.33
N LEU A 671 -14.56 -5.78 23.89
CA LEU A 671 -14.65 -7.24 23.70
C LEU A 671 -14.80 -7.55 22.22
N LEU A 672 -13.87 -8.33 21.68
CA LEU A 672 -13.85 -8.69 20.27
C LEU A 672 -13.32 -10.12 20.03
N ASP A 673 -13.50 -10.60 18.79
CA ASP A 673 -12.89 -11.84 18.35
C ASP A 673 -11.50 -11.57 17.74
N LEU A 674 -10.68 -12.61 17.69
CA LEU A 674 -9.30 -12.54 17.19
C LEU A 674 -9.23 -12.05 15.74
N THR A 675 -10.24 -12.33 14.91
CA THR A 675 -10.23 -11.91 13.51
C THR A 675 -10.40 -10.40 13.37
N LEU A 676 -11.17 -9.77 14.27
CA LEU A 676 -11.29 -8.33 14.35
C LEU A 676 -10.07 -7.68 15.05
N ALA A 677 -9.45 -8.39 16.00
CA ALA A 677 -8.29 -7.89 16.75
C ALA A 677 -7.03 -7.82 15.88
N LYS A 678 -6.93 -8.68 14.87
CA LYS A 678 -5.80 -8.72 13.95
C LYS A 678 -5.66 -7.39 13.20
N GLY A 679 -4.46 -6.85 13.18
CA GLY A 679 -4.18 -5.53 12.58
C GLY A 679 -4.47 -4.35 13.50
N LEU A 680 -5.09 -4.56 14.67
CA LEU A 680 -5.31 -3.53 15.69
C LEU A 680 -4.22 -3.57 16.77
N GLU A 681 -4.20 -2.53 17.61
CA GLU A 681 -3.24 -2.36 18.69
C GLU A 681 -3.98 -1.90 19.95
N PHE A 682 -3.56 -2.42 21.11
CA PHE A 682 -4.18 -2.11 22.39
C PHE A 682 -3.11 -1.89 23.45
N ASP A 683 -3.33 -0.93 24.33
CA ASP A 683 -2.46 -0.69 25.49
C ASP A 683 -2.42 -1.93 26.40
N GLY A 684 -3.57 -2.61 26.54
CA GLY A 684 -3.71 -3.86 27.25
C GLY A 684 -4.43 -4.95 26.46
N VAL A 685 -4.07 -6.21 26.68
CA VAL A 685 -4.83 -7.36 26.19
C VAL A 685 -5.16 -8.31 27.34
N ILE A 686 -6.41 -8.74 27.37
CA ILE A 686 -6.90 -9.82 28.21
C ILE A 686 -7.27 -10.99 27.29
N ILE A 687 -6.63 -12.14 27.48
CA ILE A 687 -6.97 -13.39 26.80
C ILE A 687 -7.78 -14.23 27.79
N PRO A 688 -9.11 -14.19 27.71
CA PRO A 688 -9.95 -15.10 28.46
C PRO A 688 -9.80 -16.50 27.86
N ASP A 689 -9.96 -17.52 28.70
CA ASP A 689 -10.14 -18.90 28.26
C ASP A 689 -8.92 -19.58 27.64
N ALA A 690 -7.71 -19.28 28.13
CA ALA A 690 -6.45 -19.86 27.68
C ALA A 690 -6.20 -21.32 28.11
N GLN A 691 -7.26 -22.11 28.30
CA GLN A 691 -7.16 -23.52 28.68
C GLN A 691 -6.79 -24.43 27.48
N ALA A 692 -6.31 -25.64 27.80
CA ALA A 692 -5.79 -26.62 26.85
C ALA A 692 -6.79 -27.15 25.82
N ASP A 693 -8.10 -27.13 26.09
CA ASP A 693 -9.14 -27.55 25.15
C ASP A 693 -9.56 -26.43 24.17
N VAL A 694 -9.23 -25.18 24.47
CA VAL A 694 -9.43 -24.02 23.58
C VAL A 694 -8.17 -23.78 22.74
N TYR A 695 -7.00 -23.81 23.37
CA TYR A 695 -5.70 -23.70 22.70
C TYR A 695 -4.97 -25.05 22.77
N LEU A 696 -5.29 -25.91 21.80
CA LEU A 696 -4.61 -27.20 21.60
C LEU A 696 -3.12 -27.00 21.28
N ASP A 697 -2.28 -28.01 21.52
CA ASP A 697 -0.86 -28.00 21.07
C ASP A 697 -0.76 -28.30 19.56
N GLU A 698 -1.34 -27.40 18.78
CA GLU A 698 -1.40 -27.47 17.32
C GLU A 698 -0.89 -26.15 16.72
N PRO A 699 -0.32 -26.18 15.49
CA PRO A 699 0.25 -24.99 14.87
C PRO A 699 -0.73 -23.82 14.76
N LEU A 700 -2.01 -24.07 14.45
CA LEU A 700 -3.01 -23.03 14.30
C LEU A 700 -3.34 -22.35 15.64
N ALA A 701 -3.55 -23.13 16.70
CA ALA A 701 -3.82 -22.62 18.04
C ALA A 701 -2.63 -21.79 18.57
N ARG A 702 -1.40 -22.26 18.33
CA ARG A 702 -0.16 -21.52 18.64
C ARG A 702 -0.10 -20.17 17.92
N ARG A 703 -0.37 -20.12 16.61
CA ARG A 703 -0.44 -18.85 15.85
C ARG A 703 -1.53 -17.92 16.34
N ARG A 704 -2.70 -18.45 16.71
CA ARG A 704 -3.81 -17.66 17.27
C ARG A 704 -3.45 -17.04 18.61
N LEU A 705 -2.80 -17.81 19.49
CA LEU A 705 -2.32 -17.31 20.78
C LEU A 705 -1.22 -16.26 20.62
N TYR A 706 -0.25 -16.53 19.74
CA TYR A 706 0.79 -15.57 19.35
C TYR A 706 0.18 -14.24 18.86
N THR A 707 -0.80 -14.34 17.95
CA THR A 707 -1.47 -13.16 17.39
C THR A 707 -2.19 -12.38 18.47
N ALA A 708 -2.92 -13.05 19.38
CA ALA A 708 -3.63 -12.40 20.47
C ALA A 708 -2.68 -11.66 21.43
N ILE A 709 -1.60 -12.31 21.88
CA ILE A 709 -0.62 -11.71 22.81
C ILE A 709 0.07 -10.51 22.17
N SER A 710 0.47 -10.64 20.89
CA SER A 710 1.21 -9.60 20.17
C SER A 710 0.39 -8.35 19.82
N ARG A 711 -0.90 -8.29 20.13
CA ARG A 711 -1.70 -7.05 20.02
C ARG A 711 -1.44 -6.07 21.17
N ALA A 712 -0.82 -6.53 22.25
CA ALA A 712 -0.57 -5.72 23.45
C ALA A 712 0.70 -4.88 23.35
N MET A 713 0.59 -3.62 23.78
CA MET A 713 1.74 -2.71 23.91
C MET A 713 2.35 -2.74 25.31
N HIS A 714 1.53 -2.68 26.36
CA HIS A 714 2.00 -2.45 27.73
C HIS A 714 1.60 -3.51 28.75
N ARG A 715 0.43 -4.15 28.59
CA ARG A 715 -0.09 -5.13 29.55
C ARG A 715 -0.69 -6.35 28.87
N VAL A 716 -0.38 -7.54 29.39
CA VAL A 716 -1.00 -8.80 28.99
C VAL A 716 -1.52 -9.53 30.22
N THR A 717 -2.77 -9.94 30.18
CA THR A 717 -3.39 -10.81 31.18
C THR A 717 -3.97 -12.05 30.51
N ILE A 718 -3.59 -13.24 30.98
CA ILE A 718 -4.03 -14.52 30.44
C ILE A 718 -4.72 -15.29 31.56
N LEU A 719 -6.00 -15.61 31.34
CA LEU A 719 -6.83 -16.32 32.31
C LEU A 719 -7.29 -17.65 31.71
N SER A 720 -7.18 -18.72 32.49
CA SER A 720 -7.67 -20.06 32.11
C SER A 720 -8.73 -20.53 33.11
N GLN A 721 -9.91 -20.92 32.62
CA GLN A 721 -11.00 -21.48 33.46
C GLN A 721 -10.83 -23.00 33.72
N GLY A 722 -9.76 -23.59 33.20
CA GLY A 722 -9.37 -24.98 33.38
C GLY A 722 -7.85 -25.12 33.38
N LYS A 723 -7.34 -26.31 33.03
CA LYS A 723 -5.90 -26.50 32.88
C LYS A 723 -5.36 -25.62 31.74
N MET A 724 -4.36 -24.80 32.03
CA MET A 724 -3.70 -23.90 31.10
C MET A 724 -3.18 -24.67 29.89
N THR A 725 -3.22 -24.01 28.73
CA THR A 725 -2.64 -24.56 27.51
C THR A 725 -1.16 -24.92 27.70
N PRO A 726 -0.70 -26.10 27.22
CA PRO A 726 0.70 -26.49 27.28
C PRO A 726 1.60 -25.61 26.41
N LEU A 727 1.03 -24.78 25.53
CA LEU A 727 1.77 -23.82 24.70
C LEU A 727 2.43 -22.71 25.52
N LEU A 728 1.83 -22.36 26.66
CA LEU A 728 2.42 -21.45 27.64
C LEU A 728 3.15 -22.32 28.66
N SER A 729 4.38 -22.70 28.34
CA SER A 729 5.25 -23.40 29.27
C SER A 729 5.62 -22.46 30.43
N LEU A 730 4.83 -22.53 31.51
CA LEU A 730 5.11 -21.90 32.80
C LEU A 730 6.27 -22.59 33.53
#